data_AF-A0A2I2K6Z5-F1
#
_entry.id   AF-A0A2I2K6Z5-F1
#
_cell.length_a   1.000
_cell.length_b   1.000
_cell.length_c   1.000
_cell.angle_alpha   90.00
_cell.angle_beta   90.00
_cell.angle_gamma   90.00
#
_symmetry.space_group_name_H-M   'P 1'
#
loop_
_entity.id
_entity.type
_entity.pdbx_description
1 polymer ?
#
loop_
_entity_poly.entity_id
_entity_poly.type
_entity_poly.pdbx_seq_one_letter_code
_entity_poly.pdbx_strand_id
1 'polypeptide(L)'
;MRKLFAFLFLLLLTVSAKADVLITEIGPSNHCTFFDENGDTPDWVELYNNGDEEVILDGWRLSDSAEAKNSTSLDGITIAPGAYYLVSVDGSDGWKLSASGETVCLLRGKKVLQQVSCPALEQDVSFALLENGYVPTWLPTPGSGNILLEKDALFAPEKGPRFCEFLTSAAPFRSSEGFDFLELVNTGKLISMKGWQVRLGTAGSKSFTLPDKSLGKNDLYGIYCTDEAARLIHTGFNLPAQGALVSLWRPDGTLADFIRLPLQYSNIAYGLSRDLSQWGYLTEATFGHRNPTAVYTGRAPSPSLSLPGGVYPDDSVTVEITAPDGAEIRYTTNGDMPSSKSKLYTGPITFTKTTALRACAFMPGMLGSQDVSATYVLKLDAGFPVICLIIDDQYLHDKKIGLISGKTEGVNNYNYDWEYPANFEYFDENGHSLLNQACGFSIQGDSSRGQKQKGFKLIARKAYGAGGTFDFNPFGDRSFTSYKSFNLRAAGSEGPINVRFRDACLSTLANGTHLLYSAAQPALVYMNGEVYGHYNLRERINKFFIAQHEGITDKDVIDRIDLLSETGGWVRNGSSADYFALSRYMKQNDLNDPEKLEYVLSQMDVDSFFEYIAFMMITGNKDMSNARFYRVPGGKWKWVLYDMDRSMEDVDNAAAFWVYTLDINHELQLLTDHVPFAALMKVPAMREKFLSTLGNILLTRFLPEDLIALIDCWHDKTADIMPYQLQRWTKKETMHYWESLVDKMRSCAKKRPELVVEYAKKYFRMTDEEVQLYFGGFLEAVKDS
;
A
#
# COMPACT_ATOMS: atom_id res chain seq x y z
N MET A 1 22.96 -32.27 53.30
CA MET A 1 23.51 -33.43 52.57
C MET A 1 22.80 -33.56 51.23
N ARG A 2 23.37 -33.01 50.15
CA ARG A 2 23.07 -33.37 48.76
C ARG A 2 24.37 -33.17 47.97
N LYS A 3 24.86 -34.26 47.40
CA LYS A 3 26.16 -34.36 46.73
C LYS A 3 26.08 -33.65 45.37
N LEU A 4 26.92 -32.62 45.19
CA LEU A 4 27.20 -31.99 43.91
C LEU A 4 28.15 -32.92 43.14
N PHE A 5 27.69 -33.51 42.03
CA PHE A 5 28.58 -34.14 41.05
C PHE A 5 28.95 -33.06 40.03
N ALA A 6 30.09 -32.40 40.24
CA ALA A 6 30.73 -31.60 39.21
C ALA A 6 31.50 -32.54 38.28
N PHE A 7 30.99 -32.76 37.07
CA PHE A 7 31.78 -33.35 35.99
C PHE A 7 32.66 -32.25 35.40
N LEU A 8 33.92 -32.21 35.85
CA LEU A 8 34.96 -31.35 35.28
C LEU A 8 35.45 -32.00 33.99
N PHE A 9 34.91 -31.60 32.84
CA PHE A 9 35.52 -31.91 31.54
C PHE A 9 36.68 -30.93 31.32
N LEU A 10 37.90 -31.36 31.65
CA LEU A 10 39.12 -30.63 31.32
C LEU A 10 39.42 -30.86 29.83
N LEU A 11 38.96 -29.96 28.96
CA LEU A 11 39.40 -29.93 27.57
C LEU A 11 40.85 -29.43 27.55
N LEU A 12 41.79 -30.26 27.10
CA LEU A 12 43.15 -29.84 26.81
C LEU A 12 43.11 -28.78 25.70
N LEU A 13 43.23 -27.51 26.06
CA LEU A 13 43.60 -26.43 25.15
C LEU A 13 45.08 -26.61 24.78
N THR A 14 45.36 -27.35 23.70
CA THR A 14 46.51 -26.99 22.88
C THR A 14 46.17 -25.67 22.23
N VAL A 15 46.77 -24.57 22.72
CA VAL A 15 46.82 -23.30 21.99
C VAL A 15 47.61 -23.57 20.72
N SER A 16 46.90 -23.98 19.67
CA SER A 16 47.40 -23.97 18.30
C SER A 16 47.53 -22.51 17.86
N ALA A 17 48.50 -22.24 16.99
CA ALA A 17 48.78 -20.93 16.40
C ALA A 17 47.50 -20.16 16.06
N LYS A 18 47.49 -18.84 16.32
CA LYS A 18 46.43 -17.89 15.91
C LYS A 18 45.84 -18.34 14.56
N ALA A 19 44.64 -18.91 14.57
CA ALA A 19 43.95 -19.25 13.34
C ALA A 19 43.36 -17.95 12.80
N ASP A 20 43.67 -17.62 11.55
CA ASP A 20 43.20 -16.39 10.90
C ASP A 20 41.67 -16.40 10.74
N VAL A 21 41.06 -17.58 10.59
CA VAL A 21 39.60 -17.76 10.54
C VAL A 21 39.15 -18.75 11.60
N LEU A 22 38.11 -18.38 12.36
CA LEU A 22 37.55 -19.14 13.47
C LEU A 22 36.07 -19.45 13.22
N ILE A 23 35.62 -20.66 13.56
CA ILE A 23 34.21 -20.95 13.84
C ILE A 23 33.86 -20.22 15.13
N THR A 24 33.00 -19.22 15.10
CA THR A 24 32.64 -18.43 16.29
C THR A 24 31.30 -18.82 16.87
N GLU A 25 30.38 -19.34 16.06
CA GLU A 25 29.04 -19.69 16.53
C GLU A 25 28.42 -20.79 15.66
N ILE A 26 27.68 -21.71 16.29
CA ILE A 26 26.98 -22.81 15.61
C ILE A 26 25.51 -22.78 16.03
N GLY A 27 24.59 -22.63 15.07
CA GLY A 27 23.16 -22.57 15.29
C GLY A 27 22.40 -23.73 14.64
N PRO A 28 22.29 -24.89 15.30
CA PRO A 28 21.45 -26.00 14.84
C PRO A 28 19.97 -25.79 15.21
N SER A 29 19.05 -26.36 14.43
CA SER A 29 17.60 -26.19 14.60
C SER A 29 17.16 -24.72 14.65
N ASN A 30 17.57 -23.94 13.64
CA ASN A 30 17.23 -22.53 13.50
C ASN A 30 15.80 -22.35 12.97
N HIS A 31 15.01 -21.55 13.69
CA HIS A 31 13.65 -21.16 13.30
C HIS A 31 13.49 -19.64 13.22
N CYS A 32 14.32 -18.86 13.92
CA CYS A 32 14.18 -17.40 13.94
C CYS A 32 15.45 -16.64 14.33
N THR A 33 16.61 -17.30 14.30
CA THR A 33 17.90 -16.68 14.68
C THR A 33 18.63 -16.08 13.48
N PHE A 34 18.54 -16.74 12.34
CA PHE A 34 19.13 -16.34 11.06
C PHE A 34 18.12 -16.60 9.96
N PHE A 35 18.04 -15.68 9.00
CA PHE A 35 17.25 -15.83 7.78
C PHE A 35 18.19 -15.65 6.61
N ASP A 36 18.09 -16.52 5.62
CA ASP A 36 18.86 -16.36 4.39
C ASP A 36 18.21 -15.33 3.44
N GLU A 37 18.78 -15.17 2.24
CA GLU A 37 18.28 -14.24 1.22
C GLU A 37 16.86 -14.55 0.72
N ASN A 38 16.38 -15.79 0.91
CA ASN A 38 15.05 -16.24 0.54
C ASN A 38 14.05 -16.14 1.71
N GLY A 39 14.54 -15.81 2.92
CA GLY A 39 13.73 -15.78 4.14
C GLY A 39 13.53 -17.15 4.77
N ASP A 40 14.26 -18.16 4.31
CA ASP A 40 14.28 -19.48 4.96
C ASP A 40 15.15 -19.41 6.22
N THR A 41 14.96 -20.38 7.12
CA THR A 41 15.67 -20.44 8.42
C THR A 41 16.64 -21.62 8.44
N PRO A 42 17.72 -21.60 7.65
CA PRO A 42 18.66 -22.71 7.58
C PRO A 42 19.42 -22.83 8.91
N ASP A 43 19.84 -24.04 9.27
CA ASP A 43 20.87 -24.19 10.29
C ASP A 43 22.16 -23.54 9.79
N TRP A 44 23.00 -23.03 10.68
CA TRP A 44 24.12 -22.19 10.25
C TRP A 44 25.38 -22.34 11.10
N VAL A 45 26.51 -22.04 10.49
CA VAL A 45 27.83 -21.94 11.12
C VAL A 45 28.43 -20.58 10.79
N GLU A 46 28.89 -19.86 11.80
CA GLU A 46 29.56 -18.56 11.62
C GLU A 46 31.08 -18.71 11.61
N LEU A 47 31.69 -18.06 10.62
CA LEU A 47 33.12 -17.89 10.48
C LEU A 47 33.51 -16.43 10.73
N TYR A 48 34.60 -16.20 11.46
CA TYR A 48 35.15 -14.89 11.75
C TYR A 48 36.61 -14.80 11.35
N ASN A 49 36.98 -13.77 10.60
CA ASN A 49 38.38 -13.47 10.32
C ASN A 49 38.99 -12.65 11.48
N ASN A 50 39.79 -13.33 12.31
CA ASN A 50 40.51 -12.76 13.45
C ASN A 50 41.93 -12.26 13.08
N GLY A 51 42.28 -12.33 11.81
CA GLY A 51 43.50 -11.78 11.25
C GLY A 51 43.39 -10.29 10.90
N ASP A 52 44.51 -9.72 10.44
CA ASP A 52 44.64 -8.34 9.95
C ASP A 52 44.61 -8.24 8.42
N GLU A 53 44.55 -9.38 7.71
CA GLU A 53 44.52 -9.47 6.24
C GLU A 53 43.26 -10.19 5.74
N GLU A 54 42.88 -9.90 4.49
CA GLU A 54 41.75 -10.56 3.82
C GLU A 54 42.06 -12.05 3.58
N VAL A 55 41.06 -12.92 3.81
CA VAL A 55 41.21 -14.37 3.62
C VAL A 55 40.24 -14.88 2.55
N ILE A 56 40.80 -15.52 1.51
CA ILE A 56 40.06 -16.23 0.46
C ILE A 56 39.97 -17.72 0.85
N LEU A 57 38.76 -18.27 0.85
CA LEU A 57 38.45 -19.61 1.36
C LEU A 57 38.49 -20.72 0.30
N ASP A 58 39.11 -20.47 -0.85
CA ASP A 58 39.32 -21.50 -1.89
C ASP A 58 40.06 -22.72 -1.34
N GLY A 59 39.46 -23.90 -1.54
CA GLY A 59 39.90 -25.20 -1.04
C GLY A 59 39.56 -25.46 0.43
N TRP A 60 38.77 -24.59 1.08
CA TRP A 60 38.27 -24.80 2.44
C TRP A 60 36.90 -25.47 2.42
N ARG A 61 36.58 -26.19 3.50
CA ARG A 61 35.33 -26.91 3.66
C ARG A 61 34.87 -26.89 5.11
N LEU A 62 33.55 -26.81 5.32
CA LEU A 62 32.91 -27.17 6.58
C LEU A 62 32.42 -28.62 6.52
N SER A 63 32.54 -29.36 7.62
CA SER A 63 32.15 -30.77 7.67
C SER A 63 31.65 -31.21 9.04
N ASP A 64 30.86 -32.28 9.05
CA ASP A 64 30.49 -33.04 10.25
C ASP A 64 31.64 -33.88 10.86
N SER A 65 32.80 -33.96 10.19
CA SER A 65 33.88 -34.87 10.58
C SER A 65 35.26 -34.45 10.07
N ALA A 66 36.31 -34.93 10.75
CA ALA A 66 37.70 -34.70 10.36
C ALA A 66 38.06 -35.39 9.03
N GLU A 67 37.34 -36.47 8.66
CA GLU A 67 37.50 -37.16 7.38
C GLU A 67 36.72 -36.51 6.23
N ALA A 68 36.03 -35.40 6.50
CA ALA A 68 35.20 -34.68 5.53
C ALA A 68 34.09 -35.53 4.89
N LYS A 69 33.45 -36.45 5.66
CA LYS A 69 32.46 -37.41 5.14
C LYS A 69 31.27 -36.70 4.49
N ASN A 70 30.72 -35.71 5.18
CA ASN A 70 29.73 -34.80 4.65
C ASN A 70 30.28 -33.37 4.75
N SER A 71 30.29 -32.60 3.66
CA SER A 71 30.90 -31.28 3.71
C SER A 71 30.40 -30.30 2.66
N THR A 72 30.38 -29.02 3.05
CA THR A 72 30.09 -27.86 2.21
C THR A 72 31.40 -27.20 1.80
N SER A 73 31.56 -26.91 0.49
CA SER A 73 32.71 -26.16 -0.03
C SER A 73 32.55 -24.67 0.27
N LEU A 74 33.67 -24.00 0.57
CA LEU A 74 33.72 -22.56 0.82
C LEU A 74 34.43 -21.80 -0.31
N ASP A 75 34.55 -22.42 -1.49
CA ASP A 75 35.23 -21.83 -2.64
C ASP A 75 34.50 -20.57 -3.12
N GLY A 76 35.26 -19.53 -3.48
CA GLY A 76 34.72 -18.24 -3.90
C GLY A 76 34.30 -17.29 -2.77
N ILE A 77 34.42 -17.71 -1.50
CA ILE A 77 34.14 -16.85 -0.34
C ILE A 77 35.40 -16.09 0.07
N THR A 78 35.24 -14.79 0.31
CA THR A 78 36.30 -13.91 0.82
C THR A 78 35.81 -13.21 2.09
N ILE A 79 36.62 -13.22 3.14
CA ILE A 79 36.31 -12.59 4.43
C ILE A 79 37.36 -11.51 4.74
N ALA A 80 36.94 -10.25 4.77
CA ALA A 80 37.80 -9.12 5.15
C ALA A 80 38.26 -9.21 6.62
N PRO A 81 39.36 -8.53 7.01
CA PRO A 81 39.80 -8.48 8.40
C PRO A 81 38.68 -8.02 9.34
N GLY A 82 38.42 -8.78 10.42
CA GLY A 82 37.39 -8.46 11.39
C GLY A 82 35.95 -8.65 10.90
N ALA A 83 35.73 -9.24 9.72
CA ALA A 83 34.40 -9.55 9.20
C ALA A 83 33.94 -10.96 9.58
N TYR A 84 32.62 -11.14 9.56
CA TYR A 84 31.94 -12.41 9.80
C TYR A 84 31.32 -12.93 8.49
N TYR A 85 31.19 -14.24 8.37
CA TYR A 85 30.51 -14.90 7.27
C TYR A 85 29.63 -16.04 7.81
N LEU A 86 28.39 -16.11 7.37
CA LEU A 86 27.43 -17.14 7.78
C LEU A 86 27.31 -18.18 6.67
N VAL A 87 27.51 -19.45 7.01
CA VAL A 87 27.36 -20.58 6.10
C VAL A 87 26.08 -21.33 6.45
N SER A 88 25.15 -21.42 5.51
CA SER A 88 23.94 -22.26 5.62
C SER A 88 24.30 -23.74 5.53
N VAL A 89 23.74 -24.56 6.43
CA VAL A 89 23.99 -26.00 6.55
C VAL A 89 22.67 -26.74 6.80
N ASP A 90 21.79 -26.72 5.82
CA ASP A 90 20.37 -27.10 5.95
C ASP A 90 19.98 -28.40 5.24
N GLY A 91 20.94 -29.08 4.60
CA GLY A 91 20.70 -30.31 3.84
C GLY A 91 20.70 -30.13 2.32
N SER A 92 20.70 -28.90 1.81
CA SER A 92 20.76 -28.60 0.37
C SER A 92 22.01 -29.19 -0.31
N ASP A 93 23.16 -29.12 0.36
CA ASP A 93 24.43 -29.72 -0.05
C ASP A 93 24.61 -31.19 0.41
N GLY A 94 23.52 -31.84 0.84
CA GLY A 94 23.50 -33.25 1.23
C GLY A 94 23.79 -33.53 2.71
N TRP A 95 23.93 -32.50 3.56
CA TRP A 95 24.03 -32.67 5.01
C TRP A 95 23.50 -31.46 5.80
N LYS A 96 23.05 -31.74 7.02
CA LYS A 96 22.39 -30.78 7.91
C LYS A 96 22.93 -30.95 9.33
N LEU A 97 23.00 -29.86 10.11
CA LEU A 97 23.36 -29.94 11.52
C LEU A 97 22.33 -30.71 12.36
N SER A 98 22.82 -31.49 13.33
CA SER A 98 21.98 -32.20 14.30
C SER A 98 21.82 -31.40 15.61
N ALA A 99 20.57 -31.07 15.97
CA ALA A 99 20.25 -30.45 17.27
C ALA A 99 20.46 -31.41 18.47
N SER A 100 20.63 -32.71 18.22
CA SER A 100 20.99 -33.68 19.27
C SER A 100 22.48 -33.68 19.62
N GLY A 101 23.25 -32.78 19.01
CA GLY A 101 24.70 -32.67 19.12
C GLY A 101 25.38 -33.01 17.79
N GLU A 102 26.47 -32.31 17.50
CA GLU A 102 27.20 -32.41 16.23
C GLU A 102 28.68 -32.04 16.40
N THR A 103 29.56 -32.60 15.58
CA THR A 103 30.95 -32.09 15.46
C THR A 103 31.08 -31.28 14.19
N VAL A 104 31.53 -30.03 14.30
CA VAL A 104 31.79 -29.17 13.15
C VAL A 104 33.29 -28.97 12.97
N CYS A 105 33.80 -29.35 11.82
CA CYS A 105 35.20 -29.22 11.42
C CYS A 105 35.34 -28.17 10.31
N LEU A 106 36.28 -27.24 10.47
CA LEU A 106 36.77 -26.37 9.40
C LEU A 106 38.06 -26.94 8.85
N LEU A 107 38.10 -27.25 7.56
CA LEU A 107 39.22 -27.90 6.90
C LEU A 107 39.76 -27.07 5.74
N ARG A 108 41.05 -27.25 5.42
CA ARG A 108 41.66 -26.82 4.15
C ARG A 108 42.38 -28.01 3.52
N GLY A 109 41.86 -28.49 2.39
CA GLY A 109 42.25 -29.80 1.85
C GLY A 109 41.99 -30.92 2.87
N LYS A 110 43.04 -31.67 3.25
CA LYS A 110 42.96 -32.75 4.28
C LYS A 110 43.32 -32.28 5.69
N LYS A 111 43.68 -31.01 5.88
CA LYS A 111 44.09 -30.48 7.18
C LYS A 111 42.88 -29.93 7.92
N VAL A 112 42.62 -30.44 9.12
CA VAL A 112 41.67 -29.83 10.06
C VAL A 112 42.32 -28.57 10.65
N LEU A 113 41.67 -27.43 10.45
CA LEU A 113 42.08 -26.14 10.99
C LEU A 113 41.44 -25.90 12.35
N GLN A 114 40.18 -26.28 12.50
CA GLN A 114 39.43 -26.20 13.74
C GLN A 114 38.40 -27.31 13.83
N GLN A 115 38.11 -27.74 15.04
CA GLN A 115 37.06 -28.71 15.34
C GLN A 115 36.32 -28.26 16.60
N VAL A 116 34.98 -28.23 16.52
CA VAL A 116 34.10 -27.83 17.61
C VAL A 116 33.07 -28.93 17.83
N SER A 117 33.00 -29.46 19.05
CA SER A 117 31.96 -30.42 19.42
C SER A 117 30.78 -29.68 20.05
N CYS A 118 29.74 -29.46 19.26
CA CYS A 118 28.49 -28.84 19.68
C CYS A 118 27.64 -29.85 20.47
N PRO A 119 27.21 -29.53 21.70
CA PRO A 119 26.33 -30.40 22.47
C PRO A 119 24.92 -30.41 21.89
N ALA A 120 24.02 -31.24 22.45
CA ALA A 120 22.59 -31.11 22.16
C ALA A 120 22.09 -29.73 22.59
N LEU A 121 21.36 -29.06 21.71
CA LEU A 121 20.82 -27.72 21.94
C LEU A 121 19.30 -27.71 21.80
N GLU A 122 18.67 -26.79 22.54
CA GLU A 122 17.27 -26.45 22.31
C GLU A 122 17.14 -25.66 20.99
N GLN A 123 15.95 -25.64 20.41
CA GLN A 123 15.64 -24.83 19.24
C GLN A 123 16.00 -23.35 19.47
N ASP A 124 16.58 -22.70 18.46
CA ASP A 124 17.04 -21.29 18.49
C ASP A 124 18.11 -20.96 19.53
N VAL A 125 18.78 -21.97 20.09
CA VAL A 125 19.98 -21.84 20.94
C VAL A 125 21.21 -22.12 20.09
N SER A 126 22.24 -21.29 20.22
CA SER A 126 23.51 -21.46 19.53
C SER A 126 24.63 -21.84 20.49
N PHE A 127 25.70 -22.42 19.95
CA PHE A 127 26.94 -22.69 20.68
C PHE A 127 27.99 -21.66 20.27
N ALA A 128 28.23 -20.70 21.15
CA ALA A 128 28.99 -19.48 20.85
C ALA A 128 30.36 -19.48 21.55
N LEU A 129 31.40 -19.07 20.85
CA LEU A 129 32.75 -18.86 21.37
C LEU A 129 32.83 -17.56 22.16
N LEU A 130 33.17 -17.64 23.45
CA LEU A 130 33.47 -16.50 24.31
C LEU A 130 34.92 -16.57 24.83
N GLU A 131 35.35 -15.58 25.63
CA GLU A 131 36.70 -15.51 26.22
C GLU A 131 37.11 -16.81 26.95
N ASN A 132 36.16 -17.49 27.60
CA ASN A 132 36.41 -18.70 28.38
C ASN A 132 36.07 -20.01 27.65
N GLY A 133 35.83 -19.96 26.34
CA GLY A 133 35.49 -21.10 25.50
C GLY A 133 34.05 -21.09 24.99
N TYR A 134 33.64 -22.19 24.34
CA TYR A 134 32.29 -22.32 23.78
C TYR A 134 31.26 -22.61 24.86
N VAL A 135 30.13 -21.90 24.79
CA VAL A 135 29.00 -22.09 25.70
C VAL A 135 27.67 -22.01 24.93
N PRO A 136 26.63 -22.74 25.35
CA PRO A 136 25.29 -22.51 24.84
C PRO A 136 24.82 -21.10 25.23
N THR A 137 24.30 -20.35 24.27
CA THR A 137 23.69 -19.04 24.51
C THR A 137 22.29 -18.99 23.95
N TRP A 138 21.36 -18.39 24.70
CA TRP A 138 19.98 -18.15 24.25
C TRP A 138 19.85 -16.88 23.40
N LEU A 139 20.95 -16.13 23.26
CA LEU A 139 21.05 -14.99 22.37
C LEU A 139 22.06 -15.28 21.23
N PRO A 140 21.72 -16.13 20.24
CA PRO A 140 22.49 -16.19 19.01
C PRO A 140 22.73 -14.84 18.37
N THR A 141 23.96 -14.64 17.90
CA THR A 141 24.49 -13.35 17.42
C THR A 141 25.02 -13.39 15.97
N PRO A 142 24.29 -13.99 15.00
CA PRO A 142 24.82 -14.18 13.65
C PRO A 142 25.25 -12.85 13.00
N GLY A 143 26.46 -12.86 12.44
CA GLY A 143 27.13 -11.73 11.82
C GLY A 143 27.78 -10.75 12.81
N SER A 144 27.93 -11.09 14.09
CA SER A 144 28.39 -10.16 15.12
C SER A 144 29.10 -10.84 16.31
N GLY A 145 29.73 -10.04 17.17
CA GLY A 145 30.42 -10.57 18.35
C GLY A 145 29.47 -11.23 19.36
N ASN A 146 29.87 -12.41 19.84
CA ASN A 146 29.08 -13.24 20.75
C ASN A 146 28.80 -12.60 22.12
N ILE A 147 27.58 -12.80 22.61
CA ILE A 147 27.12 -12.33 23.93
C ILE A 147 26.62 -13.52 24.74
N LEU A 148 27.07 -13.65 26.00
CA LEU A 148 26.53 -14.65 26.91
C LEU A 148 25.18 -14.19 27.44
N LEU A 149 24.17 -15.04 27.25
CA LEU A 149 22.93 -14.92 28.00
C LEU A 149 22.52 -16.28 28.58
N GLU A 150 22.49 -16.37 29.90
CA GLU A 150 22.08 -17.57 30.62
C GLU A 150 20.55 -17.71 30.69
N LYS A 151 20.05 -18.95 30.57
CA LYS A 151 18.63 -19.30 30.60
C LYS A 151 17.87 -18.69 31.79
N ASP A 152 18.45 -18.74 32.99
CA ASP A 152 17.81 -18.30 34.23
C ASP A 152 17.54 -16.78 34.25
N ALA A 153 18.34 -15.97 33.55
CA ALA A 153 18.12 -14.54 33.42
C ALA A 153 16.92 -14.21 32.51
N LEU A 154 16.58 -15.09 31.57
CA LEU A 154 15.49 -14.90 30.62
C LEU A 154 14.10 -15.12 31.23
N PHE A 155 14.00 -16.12 32.12
CA PHE A 155 12.75 -16.65 32.66
C PHE A 155 12.47 -16.26 34.12
N ALA A 156 13.22 -15.30 34.67
CA ALA A 156 12.97 -14.79 36.01
C ALA A 156 11.55 -14.17 36.14
N PRO A 157 10.74 -14.54 37.16
CA PRO A 157 9.34 -14.11 37.27
C PRO A 157 9.14 -12.59 37.47
N GLU A 158 10.12 -11.88 38.05
CA GLU A 158 10.04 -10.44 38.34
C GLU A 158 11.24 -9.67 37.72
N LYS A 159 11.42 -9.76 36.40
CA LYS A 159 12.57 -9.13 35.72
C LYS A 159 12.41 -7.65 35.36
N GLY A 160 11.24 -7.07 35.58
CA GLY A 160 10.92 -5.70 35.21
C GLY A 160 10.23 -5.61 33.83
N PRO A 161 10.43 -4.52 33.07
CA PRO A 161 9.93 -4.36 31.70
C PRO A 161 10.42 -5.50 30.78
N ARG A 162 9.50 -6.09 30.02
CA ARG A 162 9.75 -7.16 29.06
C ARG A 162 8.77 -7.06 27.89
N PHE A 163 9.13 -7.58 26.72
CA PHE A 163 8.21 -7.66 25.57
C PHE A 163 7.04 -8.61 25.89
N CYS A 164 5.84 -8.24 25.45
CA CYS A 164 4.64 -9.07 25.59
C CYS A 164 3.79 -9.19 24.33
N GLU A 165 3.87 -8.25 23.40
CA GLU A 165 3.13 -8.32 22.15
C GLU A 165 3.87 -7.55 21.06
N PHE A 166 3.71 -7.98 19.83
CA PHE A 166 4.08 -7.20 18.67
C PHE A 166 3.20 -7.55 17.48
N LEU A 167 3.14 -6.64 16.53
CA LEU A 167 2.49 -6.84 15.25
C LEU A 167 3.36 -6.20 14.18
N THR A 168 3.60 -6.93 13.10
CA THR A 168 4.24 -6.39 11.89
C THR A 168 3.29 -6.51 10.71
N SER A 169 3.49 -5.69 9.69
CA SER A 169 2.60 -5.60 8.53
C SER A 169 1.17 -5.23 8.94
N ALA A 170 1.03 -4.21 9.78
CA ALA A 170 -0.25 -3.63 10.13
C ALA A 170 -0.93 -3.02 8.90
N ALA A 171 -2.09 -3.52 8.53
CA ALA A 171 -3.02 -2.76 7.71
C ALA A 171 -3.79 -1.78 8.61
N PRO A 172 -4.21 -0.63 8.07
CA PRO A 172 -5.08 0.27 8.80
C PRO A 172 -6.41 -0.43 9.11
N PHE A 173 -6.86 -0.36 10.37
CA PHE A 173 -8.20 -0.78 10.77
C PHE A 173 -8.92 0.42 11.42
N ARG A 174 -9.90 0.99 10.71
CA ARG A 174 -10.57 2.25 11.09
C ARG A 174 -9.64 3.47 11.25
N SER A 175 -8.45 3.41 10.68
CA SER A 175 -7.50 4.51 10.64
C SER A 175 -6.98 4.68 9.21
N SER A 176 -6.33 5.81 8.93
CA SER A 176 -5.54 6.00 7.70
C SER A 176 -4.13 5.41 7.79
N GLU A 177 -3.72 5.03 9.00
CA GLU A 177 -2.37 4.60 9.36
C GLU A 177 -2.46 3.24 10.08
N GLY A 178 -1.88 2.19 9.47
CA GLY A 178 -1.60 0.93 10.12
C GLY A 178 -0.14 0.95 10.52
N PHE A 179 0.14 0.96 11.83
CA PHE A 179 1.52 0.96 12.33
C PHE A 179 1.85 -0.40 12.92
N ASP A 180 3.03 -0.90 12.59
CA ASP A 180 3.65 -1.97 13.36
C ASP A 180 3.83 -1.49 14.80
N PHE A 181 3.83 -2.41 15.75
CA PHE A 181 4.07 -2.03 17.13
C PHE A 181 4.83 -3.11 17.91
N LEU A 182 5.45 -2.65 18.98
CA LEU A 182 5.95 -3.48 20.08
C LEU A 182 5.22 -3.06 21.35
N GLU A 183 5.01 -4.01 22.25
CA GLU A 183 4.46 -3.72 23.57
C GLU A 183 5.31 -4.34 24.67
N LEU A 184 5.51 -3.55 25.73
CA LEU A 184 6.17 -3.97 26.95
C LEU A 184 5.16 -4.15 28.08
N VAL A 185 5.40 -5.13 28.94
CA VAL A 185 4.77 -5.27 30.26
C VAL A 185 5.83 -5.18 31.36
N ASN A 186 5.57 -4.42 32.42
CA ASN A 186 6.44 -4.42 33.59
C ASN A 186 6.04 -5.54 34.57
N THR A 187 6.85 -6.59 34.70
CA THR A 187 6.61 -7.69 35.67
C THR A 187 7.16 -7.41 37.07
N GLY A 188 8.01 -6.38 37.21
CA GLY A 188 8.69 -6.01 38.44
C GLY A 188 7.97 -4.92 39.23
N LYS A 189 8.73 -4.24 40.10
CA LYS A 189 8.27 -3.06 40.85
C LYS A 189 8.22 -1.81 39.95
N LEU A 190 7.73 -0.71 40.50
CA LEU A 190 7.75 0.60 39.84
C LEU A 190 9.14 0.93 39.29
N ILE A 191 9.21 1.30 38.01
CA ILE A 191 10.47 1.62 37.31
C ILE A 191 10.29 2.81 36.37
N SER A 192 11.32 3.64 36.22
CA SER A 192 11.38 4.67 35.17
C SER A 192 12.03 4.08 33.91
N MET A 193 11.42 4.35 32.76
CA MET A 193 11.92 3.98 31.43
C MET A 193 12.94 4.98 30.87
N LYS A 194 13.34 6.00 31.64
CA LYS A 194 14.33 7.00 31.19
C LYS A 194 15.63 6.33 30.76
N GLY A 195 16.03 6.55 29.52
CA GLY A 195 17.30 6.06 28.97
C GLY A 195 17.30 4.57 28.61
N TRP A 196 16.17 3.87 28.75
CA TRP A 196 16.01 2.53 28.20
C TRP A 196 15.95 2.59 26.67
N GLN A 197 16.40 1.54 26.00
CA GLN A 197 16.45 1.52 24.54
C GLN A 197 15.85 0.24 23.96
N VAL A 198 15.08 0.39 22.88
CA VAL A 198 14.71 -0.71 21.98
C VAL A 198 15.67 -0.71 20.80
N ARG A 199 16.21 -1.87 20.44
CA ARG A 199 17.16 -2.03 19.33
C ARG A 199 16.71 -3.14 18.38
N LEU A 200 16.91 -2.91 17.09
CA LEU A 200 16.66 -3.89 16.03
C LEU A 200 18.00 -4.56 15.63
N GLY A 201 18.12 -5.87 15.85
CA GLY A 201 19.33 -6.68 15.66
C GLY A 201 20.15 -6.93 16.93
N THR A 202 21.25 -7.68 16.81
CA THR A 202 22.14 -8.14 17.90
C THR A 202 23.02 -7.03 18.47
N ALA A 203 23.49 -6.11 17.62
CA ALA A 203 24.24 -4.90 17.99
C ALA A 203 23.45 -3.58 17.79
N GLY A 204 22.25 -3.64 17.19
CA GLY A 204 21.38 -2.49 16.94
C GLY A 204 21.82 -1.60 15.80
N SER A 205 21.50 -1.94 14.55
CA SER A 205 21.69 -1.01 13.40
C SER A 205 20.74 0.19 13.48
N LYS A 206 19.62 0.01 14.19
CA LYS A 206 18.65 1.07 14.53
C LYS A 206 18.28 0.96 16.01
N SER A 207 18.18 2.10 16.68
CA SER A 207 17.87 2.18 18.12
C SER A 207 16.87 3.29 18.41
N PHE A 208 15.97 3.04 19.35
CA PHE A 208 15.00 4.00 19.84
C PHE A 208 15.12 4.14 21.36
N THR A 209 15.36 5.36 21.85
CA THR A 209 15.38 5.65 23.30
C THR A 209 13.97 5.91 23.80
N LEU A 210 13.56 5.17 24.82
CA LEU A 210 12.23 5.28 25.40
C LEU A 210 12.05 6.61 26.13
N PRO A 211 10.87 7.25 26.02
CA PRO A 211 10.52 8.42 26.83
C PRO A 211 10.60 8.14 28.33
N ASP A 212 10.86 9.18 29.12
CA ASP A 212 10.82 9.09 30.58
C ASP A 212 9.39 8.90 31.07
N LYS A 213 8.97 7.64 31.17
CA LYS A 213 7.68 7.21 31.73
C LYS A 213 7.91 6.23 32.86
N SER A 214 7.15 6.38 33.94
CA SER A 214 7.14 5.39 35.03
C SER A 214 6.11 4.30 34.77
N LEU A 215 6.49 3.04 34.97
CA LEU A 215 5.63 1.87 34.84
C LEU A 215 5.53 1.13 36.18
N GLY A 216 4.32 1.02 36.73
CA GLY A 216 3.98 0.17 37.87
C GLY A 216 3.97 -1.32 37.50
N LYS A 217 3.74 -2.18 38.50
CA LYS A 217 3.65 -3.64 38.28
C LYS A 217 2.43 -3.96 37.41
N ASN A 218 2.66 -4.68 36.33
CA ASN A 218 1.74 -5.05 35.24
C ASN A 218 1.29 -3.89 34.33
N ASP A 219 1.91 -2.71 34.41
CA ASP A 219 1.63 -1.65 33.46
C ASP A 219 2.14 -2.04 32.07
N LEU A 220 1.36 -1.67 31.06
CA LEU A 220 1.67 -1.87 29.64
C LEU A 220 2.24 -0.59 29.03
N TYR A 221 3.13 -0.76 28.07
CA TYR A 221 3.70 0.34 27.30
C TYR A 221 3.87 -0.04 25.83
N GLY A 222 2.98 0.49 25.00
CA GLY A 222 3.01 0.33 23.55
C GLY A 222 3.96 1.32 22.86
N ILE A 223 4.63 0.85 21.83
CA ILE A 223 5.63 1.57 21.04
C ILE A 223 5.29 1.37 19.56
N TYR A 224 4.98 2.45 18.84
CA TYR A 224 4.75 2.39 17.40
C TYR A 224 6.08 2.25 16.66
N CYS A 225 6.13 1.32 15.72
CA CYS A 225 7.30 1.04 14.90
C CYS A 225 7.04 1.53 13.48
N THR A 226 7.57 2.71 13.14
CA THR A 226 7.45 3.26 11.79
C THR A 226 8.61 4.17 11.43
N ASP A 227 9.04 4.09 10.16
CA ASP A 227 9.99 5.03 9.54
C ASP A 227 9.30 6.28 8.97
N GLU A 228 7.97 6.31 8.93
CA GLU A 228 7.18 7.46 8.52
C GLU A 228 7.01 8.44 9.68
N ALA A 229 6.85 9.72 9.37
CA ALA A 229 6.55 10.74 10.36
C ALA A 229 5.17 10.47 10.98
N ALA A 230 5.14 9.85 12.16
CA ALA A 230 3.91 9.61 12.90
C ALA A 230 3.61 10.80 13.81
N ARG A 231 2.31 11.10 14.01
CA ARG A 231 1.86 12.04 15.05
C ARG A 231 2.07 11.49 16.48
N LEU A 232 2.50 10.24 16.59
CA LEU A 232 2.68 9.48 17.83
C LEU A 232 4.17 9.24 18.07
N ILE A 233 4.55 8.94 19.31
CA ILE A 233 5.93 8.55 19.61
C ILE A 233 6.23 7.22 18.88
N HIS A 234 7.23 7.24 18.01
CA HIS A 234 7.59 6.10 17.17
C HIS A 234 9.10 5.86 17.14
N THR A 235 9.49 4.64 16.76
CA THR A 235 10.89 4.21 16.75
C THR A 235 11.76 4.87 15.68
N GLY A 236 11.16 5.42 14.62
CA GLY A 236 11.87 5.82 13.41
C GLY A 236 12.25 4.65 12.49
N PHE A 237 11.73 3.44 12.73
CA PHE A 237 11.93 2.27 11.88
C PHE A 237 10.77 1.26 11.93
N ASN A 238 10.45 0.63 10.80
CA ASN A 238 9.52 -0.50 10.73
C ASN A 238 10.14 -1.81 11.23
N LEU A 239 9.30 -2.79 11.57
CA LEU A 239 9.74 -4.15 11.89
C LEU A 239 9.75 -5.03 10.63
N PRO A 240 10.77 -5.88 10.42
CA PRO A 240 10.79 -6.82 9.29
C PRO A 240 9.70 -7.90 9.42
N ALA A 241 8.94 -8.14 8.34
CA ALA A 241 7.85 -9.13 8.32
C ALA A 241 8.36 -10.58 8.28
N GLN A 242 9.56 -10.80 7.74
CA GLN A 242 10.23 -12.11 7.69
C GLN A 242 10.70 -12.58 9.06
N GLY A 243 10.83 -11.67 10.04
CA GLY A 243 11.38 -11.95 11.35
C GLY A 243 12.55 -11.03 11.67
N ALA A 244 12.80 -10.80 12.97
CA ALA A 244 13.92 -10.00 13.44
C ALA A 244 14.24 -10.29 14.91
N LEU A 245 15.45 -9.96 15.35
CA LEU A 245 15.76 -9.84 16.76
C LEU A 245 15.43 -8.41 17.22
N VAL A 246 14.60 -8.28 18.24
CA VAL A 246 14.34 -7.01 18.92
C VAL A 246 14.79 -7.12 20.37
N SER A 247 15.62 -6.19 20.82
CA SER A 247 16.21 -6.22 22.16
C SER A 247 15.89 -4.96 22.96
N LEU A 248 15.73 -5.11 24.26
CA LEU A 248 15.46 -4.06 25.23
C LEU A 248 16.68 -3.92 26.15
N TRP A 249 17.23 -2.71 26.22
CA TRP A 249 18.47 -2.41 26.93
C TRP A 249 18.24 -1.40 28.05
N ARG A 250 18.93 -1.62 29.17
CA ARG A 250 18.95 -0.71 30.32
C ARG A 250 19.86 0.50 30.05
N PRO A 251 19.70 1.61 30.80
CA PRO A 251 20.56 2.79 30.67
C PRO A 251 22.05 2.52 30.95
N ASP A 252 22.36 1.48 31.72
CA ASP A 252 23.73 1.05 32.03
C ASP A 252 24.37 0.20 30.92
N GLY A 253 23.64 -0.04 29.82
CA GLY A 253 24.11 -0.82 28.69
C GLY A 253 23.92 -2.33 28.85
N THR A 254 23.24 -2.81 29.90
CA THR A 254 22.93 -4.24 30.05
C THR A 254 21.63 -4.64 29.34
N LEU A 255 21.59 -5.85 28.80
CA LEU A 255 20.38 -6.41 28.16
C LEU A 255 19.30 -6.72 29.22
N ALA A 256 18.10 -6.20 29.02
CA ALA A 256 16.95 -6.44 29.89
C ALA A 256 16.03 -7.55 29.37
N ASP A 257 15.75 -7.54 28.07
CA ASP A 257 14.92 -8.54 27.41
C ASP A 257 15.22 -8.58 25.92
N PHE A 258 14.83 -9.65 25.25
CA PHE A 258 14.80 -9.69 23.79
C PHE A 258 13.69 -10.61 23.30
N ILE A 259 13.36 -10.46 22.04
CA ILE A 259 12.44 -11.33 21.33
C ILE A 259 12.92 -11.59 19.92
N ARG A 260 12.68 -12.81 19.45
CA ARG A 260 12.82 -13.19 18.05
C ARG A 260 11.43 -13.19 17.45
N LEU A 261 11.21 -12.34 16.47
CA LEU A 261 9.97 -12.30 15.72
C LEU A 261 9.98 -13.53 14.78
N PRO A 262 9.01 -14.45 14.88
CA PRO A 262 8.84 -15.49 13.87
C PRO A 262 8.29 -14.86 12.59
N LEU A 263 8.09 -15.68 11.54
CA LEU A 263 7.35 -15.26 10.35
C LEU A 263 6.02 -14.57 10.76
N GLN A 264 5.79 -13.37 10.26
CA GLN A 264 4.62 -12.59 10.65
C GLN A 264 3.49 -12.75 9.64
N TYR A 265 2.29 -13.07 10.14
CA TYR A 265 1.08 -12.99 9.33
C TYR A 265 0.53 -11.57 9.43
N SER A 266 0.17 -10.99 8.30
CA SER A 266 -0.36 -9.64 8.26
C SER A 266 -1.60 -9.48 9.14
N ASN A 267 -1.65 -8.37 9.88
CA ASN A 267 -2.67 -8.08 10.89
C ASN A 267 -2.84 -9.11 12.02
N ILE A 268 -1.86 -9.99 12.23
CA ILE A 268 -1.87 -10.94 13.34
C ILE A 268 -0.73 -10.59 14.27
N ALA A 269 -1.08 -10.26 15.50
CA ALA A 269 -0.09 -10.06 16.54
C ALA A 269 0.50 -11.41 16.97
N TYR A 270 1.76 -11.38 17.39
CA TYR A 270 2.40 -12.47 18.12
C TYR A 270 2.72 -11.98 19.52
N GLY A 271 2.29 -12.74 20.53
CA GLY A 271 2.19 -12.26 21.89
C GLY A 271 2.34 -13.37 22.92
N LEU A 272 2.68 -12.97 24.15
CA LEU A 272 2.54 -13.82 25.31
C LEU A 272 1.07 -14.06 25.62
N SER A 273 0.74 -15.25 26.10
CA SER A 273 -0.53 -15.54 26.74
C SER A 273 -0.77 -14.58 27.92
N ARG A 274 -2.04 -14.42 28.30
CA ARG A 274 -2.46 -13.51 29.39
C ARG A 274 -1.68 -13.66 30.71
N ASP A 275 -1.24 -14.87 31.02
CA ASP A 275 -0.45 -15.23 32.22
C ASP A 275 1.07 -15.10 32.02
N LEU A 276 1.50 -14.61 30.86
CA LEU A 276 2.89 -14.38 30.48
C LEU A 276 3.75 -15.65 30.41
N SER A 277 3.12 -16.81 30.17
CA SER A 277 3.80 -18.12 30.21
C SER A 277 4.12 -18.71 28.84
N GLN A 278 3.36 -18.38 27.79
CA GLN A 278 3.49 -19.00 26.47
C GLN A 278 3.44 -17.97 25.35
N TRP A 279 4.40 -17.98 24.43
CA TRP A 279 4.35 -17.20 23.19
C TRP A 279 3.52 -17.91 22.12
N GLY A 280 2.82 -17.13 21.29
CA GLY A 280 2.20 -17.60 20.06
C GLY A 280 1.44 -16.50 19.34
N TYR A 281 0.83 -16.84 18.21
CA TYR A 281 -0.01 -15.90 17.47
C TYR A 281 -1.31 -15.64 18.24
N LEU A 282 -1.84 -14.42 18.13
CA LEU A 282 -3.08 -13.97 18.76
C LEU A 282 -4.19 -13.86 17.71
N THR A 283 -5.44 -14.10 18.11
CA THR A 283 -6.59 -13.90 17.19
C THR A 283 -6.93 -12.44 16.98
N GLU A 284 -6.51 -11.55 17.89
CA GLU A 284 -6.71 -10.12 17.84
C GLU A 284 -5.47 -9.44 18.42
N ALA A 285 -5.06 -8.32 17.83
CA ALA A 285 -4.04 -7.46 18.41
C ALA A 285 -4.61 -6.71 19.63
N THR A 286 -3.84 -6.63 20.71
CA THR A 286 -4.27 -6.11 22.02
C THR A 286 -3.46 -4.90 22.49
N PHE A 287 -2.95 -4.08 21.59
CA PHE A 287 -2.19 -2.87 21.92
C PHE A 287 -2.84 -2.02 23.02
N GLY A 288 -2.14 -1.84 24.14
CA GLY A 288 -2.56 -1.13 25.35
C GLY A 288 -3.42 -1.95 26.32
N HIS A 289 -3.66 -3.23 26.02
CA HIS A 289 -4.56 -4.12 26.74
C HIS A 289 -3.93 -5.50 26.98
N ARG A 290 -4.49 -6.28 27.91
CA ARG A 290 -3.97 -7.63 28.18
C ARG A 290 -4.31 -8.58 27.04
N ASN A 291 -3.28 -9.27 26.55
CA ASN A 291 -3.38 -10.39 25.61
C ASN A 291 -4.41 -11.47 26.04
N PRO A 292 -4.93 -12.25 25.07
CA PRO A 292 -5.82 -13.37 25.34
C PRO A 292 -5.11 -14.53 26.05
N THR A 293 -5.88 -15.44 26.65
CA THR A 293 -5.31 -16.65 27.28
C THR A 293 -4.80 -17.64 26.25
N ALA A 294 -5.50 -17.79 25.13
CA ALA A 294 -5.13 -18.73 24.07
C ALA A 294 -4.16 -18.08 23.09
N VAL A 295 -3.11 -18.81 22.74
CA VAL A 295 -2.13 -18.48 21.70
C VAL A 295 -1.99 -19.66 20.74
N TYR A 296 -1.59 -19.39 19.50
CA TYR A 296 -1.54 -20.38 18.43
C TYR A 296 -0.10 -20.57 17.93
N THR A 297 0.22 -21.79 17.48
CA THR A 297 1.58 -22.14 17.03
C THR A 297 1.90 -21.66 15.61
N GLY A 298 0.87 -21.35 14.82
CA GLY A 298 0.99 -20.96 13.43
C GLY A 298 -0.37 -20.72 12.80
N ARG A 299 -0.40 -20.69 11.47
CA ARG A 299 -1.61 -20.57 10.65
C ARG A 299 -1.78 -21.82 9.80
N ALA A 300 -3.01 -22.33 9.70
CA ALA A 300 -3.32 -23.45 8.83
C ALA A 300 -3.03 -23.08 7.35
N PRO A 301 -2.59 -24.03 6.51
CA PRO A 301 -2.41 -23.79 5.09
C PRO A 301 -3.74 -23.44 4.41
N SER A 302 -3.72 -22.51 3.45
CA SER A 302 -4.92 -22.11 2.72
C SER A 302 -5.49 -23.26 1.88
N PRO A 303 -6.82 -23.41 1.80
CA PRO A 303 -7.43 -24.35 0.87
C PRO A 303 -7.27 -23.87 -0.58
N SER A 304 -7.47 -24.77 -1.54
CA SER A 304 -7.53 -24.47 -2.97
C SER A 304 -8.91 -24.75 -3.55
N LEU A 305 -9.25 -24.04 -4.62
CA LEU A 305 -10.51 -24.20 -5.37
C LEU A 305 -10.24 -24.96 -6.67
N SER A 306 -11.11 -25.90 -7.03
CA SER A 306 -11.01 -26.63 -8.30
C SER A 306 -11.25 -25.78 -9.54
N LEU A 307 -11.92 -24.64 -9.36
CA LEU A 307 -12.28 -23.69 -10.40
C LEU A 307 -11.98 -22.28 -9.88
N PRO A 308 -11.31 -21.41 -10.66
CA PRO A 308 -11.12 -20.02 -10.26
C PRO A 308 -12.42 -19.22 -10.31
N GLY A 309 -12.43 -18.06 -9.65
CA GLY A 309 -13.48 -17.05 -9.87
C GLY A 309 -13.50 -16.61 -11.34
N GLY A 310 -14.67 -16.18 -11.82
CA GLY A 310 -14.85 -15.87 -13.23
C GLY A 310 -16.28 -15.49 -13.59
N VAL A 311 -16.44 -15.05 -14.83
CA VAL A 311 -17.74 -14.86 -15.47
C VAL A 311 -18.07 -16.10 -16.30
N TYR A 312 -19.24 -16.67 -16.06
CA TYR A 312 -19.71 -17.90 -16.69
C TYR A 312 -21.08 -17.65 -17.34
N PRO A 313 -21.25 -17.95 -18.63
CA PRO A 313 -22.55 -17.89 -19.28
C PRO A 313 -23.50 -18.99 -18.79
N ASP A 314 -22.96 -20.01 -18.13
CA ASP A 314 -23.69 -21.18 -17.64
C ASP A 314 -24.73 -20.86 -16.55
N ASP A 315 -25.77 -21.70 -16.50
CA ASP A 315 -26.81 -21.64 -15.46
C ASP A 315 -26.31 -22.07 -14.08
N SER A 316 -25.21 -22.83 -14.03
CA SER A 316 -24.60 -23.32 -12.81
C SER A 316 -23.13 -23.67 -12.97
N VAL A 317 -22.36 -23.54 -11.90
CA VAL A 317 -20.98 -24.05 -11.79
C VAL A 317 -20.83 -24.90 -10.54
N THR A 318 -19.98 -25.93 -10.58
CA THR A 318 -19.67 -26.79 -9.43
C THR A 318 -18.21 -26.62 -9.04
N VAL A 319 -17.98 -26.41 -7.75
CA VAL A 319 -16.66 -26.10 -7.19
C VAL A 319 -16.34 -27.09 -6.09
N GLU A 320 -15.16 -27.69 -6.18
CA GLU A 320 -14.57 -28.49 -5.11
C GLU A 320 -13.53 -27.66 -4.36
N ILE A 321 -13.44 -27.89 -3.05
CA ILE A 321 -12.46 -27.23 -2.18
C ILE A 321 -11.57 -28.32 -1.57
N THR A 322 -10.26 -28.15 -1.66
CA THR A 322 -9.29 -29.10 -1.10
C THR A 322 -8.35 -28.41 -0.12
N ALA A 323 -7.87 -29.14 0.87
CA ALA A 323 -6.88 -28.68 1.85
C ALA A 323 -6.01 -29.87 2.29
N PRO A 324 -4.83 -29.62 2.89
CA PRO A 324 -3.98 -30.68 3.41
C PRO A 324 -4.68 -31.59 4.44
N ASP A 325 -4.21 -32.83 4.54
CA ASP A 325 -4.76 -33.84 5.44
C ASP A 325 -4.85 -33.34 6.89
N GLY A 326 -5.98 -33.61 7.54
CA GLY A 326 -6.24 -33.22 8.93
C GLY A 326 -6.84 -31.82 9.10
N ALA A 327 -7.08 -31.07 8.03
CA ALA A 327 -7.76 -29.78 8.09
C ALA A 327 -9.29 -29.89 7.91
N GLU A 328 -10.04 -29.14 8.73
CA GLU A 328 -11.46 -28.88 8.48
C GLU A 328 -11.63 -27.64 7.60
N ILE A 329 -12.36 -27.77 6.49
CA ILE A 329 -12.67 -26.64 5.61
C ILE A 329 -14.01 -26.02 6.01
N ARG A 330 -14.02 -24.71 6.25
CA ARG A 330 -15.22 -23.91 6.52
C ARG A 330 -15.37 -22.85 5.45
N TYR A 331 -16.61 -22.56 5.06
CA TYR A 331 -16.87 -21.60 3.99
C TYR A 331 -18.10 -20.73 4.24
N THR A 332 -18.14 -19.62 3.53
CA THR A 332 -19.25 -18.65 3.46
C THR A 332 -19.56 -18.32 2.00
N THR A 333 -20.77 -17.84 1.73
CA THR A 333 -21.23 -17.51 0.37
C THR A 333 -21.85 -16.11 0.29
N ASN A 334 -21.52 -15.25 1.26
CA ASN A 334 -22.11 -13.92 1.48
C ASN A 334 -21.06 -12.82 1.71
N GLY A 335 -19.77 -13.14 1.54
CA GLY A 335 -18.65 -12.21 1.74
C GLY A 335 -17.99 -12.22 3.13
N ASP A 336 -18.68 -12.76 4.13
CA ASP A 336 -18.17 -12.80 5.50
C ASP A 336 -16.95 -13.71 5.63
N MET A 337 -16.02 -13.35 6.51
CA MET A 337 -14.86 -14.20 6.80
C MET A 337 -15.28 -15.53 7.42
N PRO A 338 -14.88 -16.70 6.87
CA PRO A 338 -15.17 -17.98 7.50
C PRO A 338 -14.49 -18.10 8.87
N SER A 339 -15.28 -18.35 9.91
CA SER A 339 -14.84 -18.82 11.22
C SER A 339 -15.01 -20.34 11.37
N SER A 340 -14.47 -20.90 12.45
CA SER A 340 -14.68 -22.31 12.84
C SER A 340 -16.16 -22.69 13.06
N LYS A 341 -17.05 -21.71 13.20
CA LYS A 341 -18.50 -21.90 13.33
C LYS A 341 -19.26 -21.85 12.01
N SER A 342 -18.58 -21.50 10.91
CA SER A 342 -19.21 -21.41 9.58
C SER A 342 -19.55 -22.81 9.06
N LYS A 343 -20.19 -22.86 7.89
CA LYS A 343 -20.64 -24.11 7.30
C LYS A 343 -19.42 -25.01 6.99
N LEU A 344 -19.49 -26.26 7.47
CA LEU A 344 -18.49 -27.28 7.17
C LEU A 344 -18.64 -27.72 5.72
N TYR A 345 -17.52 -27.73 4.98
CA TYR A 345 -17.46 -28.30 3.65
C TYR A 345 -17.44 -29.83 3.76
N THR A 346 -18.33 -30.49 3.03
CA THR A 346 -18.51 -31.96 3.07
C THR A 346 -18.49 -32.61 1.70
N GLY A 347 -18.35 -31.82 0.63
CA GLY A 347 -18.35 -32.26 -0.76
C GLY A 347 -18.59 -31.08 -1.71
N PRO A 348 -18.50 -31.32 -3.03
CA PRO A 348 -18.62 -30.28 -4.05
C PRO A 348 -19.86 -29.40 -3.90
N ILE A 349 -19.71 -28.10 -4.17
CA ILE A 349 -20.79 -27.11 -4.07
C ILE A 349 -21.20 -26.66 -5.46
N THR A 350 -22.49 -26.77 -5.79
CA THR A 350 -23.05 -26.21 -7.03
C THR A 350 -23.69 -24.85 -6.76
N PHE A 351 -23.25 -23.83 -7.48
CA PHE A 351 -23.86 -22.50 -7.51
C PHE A 351 -24.76 -22.37 -8.73
N THR A 352 -25.97 -21.83 -8.54
CA THR A 352 -26.96 -21.58 -9.61
C THR A 352 -27.31 -20.10 -9.76
N LYS A 353 -26.61 -19.24 -9.01
CA LYS A 353 -26.67 -17.78 -9.05
C LYS A 353 -25.29 -17.22 -8.74
N THR A 354 -25.05 -15.96 -9.11
CA THR A 354 -23.81 -15.26 -8.77
C THR A 354 -23.53 -15.34 -7.27
N THR A 355 -22.33 -15.79 -6.90
CA THR A 355 -21.98 -16.10 -5.51
C THR A 355 -20.53 -15.71 -5.22
N ALA A 356 -20.32 -14.95 -4.14
CA ALA A 356 -19.00 -14.71 -3.58
C ALA A 356 -18.68 -15.80 -2.54
N LEU A 357 -17.74 -16.68 -2.86
CA LEU A 357 -17.26 -17.76 -1.99
C LEU A 357 -16.02 -17.32 -1.25
N ARG A 358 -15.99 -17.60 0.07
CA ARG A 358 -14.75 -17.60 0.86
C ARG A 358 -14.60 -18.93 1.58
N ALA A 359 -13.40 -19.47 1.64
CA ALA A 359 -13.12 -20.69 2.40
C ALA A 359 -11.80 -20.61 3.17
N CYS A 360 -11.81 -21.11 4.40
CA CYS A 360 -10.64 -21.26 5.26
C CYS A 360 -10.51 -22.69 5.74
N ALA A 361 -9.27 -23.15 5.90
CA ALA A 361 -8.93 -24.38 6.57
C ALA A 361 -8.66 -24.11 8.07
N PHE A 362 -9.02 -25.07 8.92
CA PHE A 362 -8.82 -25.02 10.37
C PHE A 362 -8.14 -26.30 10.83
N MET A 363 -7.10 -26.15 11.65
CA MET A 363 -6.37 -27.26 12.27
C MET A 363 -6.25 -27.02 13.78
N PRO A 364 -6.25 -28.08 14.62
CA PRO A 364 -6.07 -27.94 16.06
C PRO A 364 -4.76 -27.20 16.41
N GLY A 365 -4.83 -26.23 17.32
CA GLY A 365 -3.65 -25.49 17.81
C GLY A 365 -3.09 -24.42 16.86
N MET A 366 -3.76 -24.18 15.72
CA MET A 366 -3.37 -23.17 14.73
C MET A 366 -4.49 -22.13 14.53
N LEU A 367 -4.11 -20.94 14.06
CA LEU A 367 -5.06 -19.99 13.48
C LEU A 367 -5.70 -20.60 12.22
N GLY A 368 -6.92 -20.17 11.92
CA GLY A 368 -7.53 -20.45 10.62
C GLY A 368 -6.65 -19.92 9.49
N SER A 369 -6.66 -20.58 8.34
CA SER A 369 -5.86 -20.20 7.19
C SER A 369 -6.14 -18.79 6.70
N GLN A 370 -5.31 -18.28 5.80
CA GLN A 370 -5.78 -17.19 4.94
C GLN A 370 -6.92 -17.74 4.09
N ASP A 371 -7.93 -16.93 3.83
CA ASP A 371 -9.05 -17.37 3.01
C ASP A 371 -8.64 -17.46 1.54
N VAL A 372 -9.19 -18.45 0.85
CA VAL A 372 -9.32 -18.39 -0.60
C VAL A 372 -10.66 -17.73 -0.92
N SER A 373 -10.63 -16.74 -1.80
CA SER A 373 -11.77 -15.91 -2.17
C SER A 373 -12.00 -15.99 -3.67
N ALA A 374 -13.24 -16.16 -4.10
CA ALA A 374 -13.62 -16.18 -5.51
C ALA A 374 -15.08 -15.79 -5.71
N THR A 375 -15.36 -14.98 -6.73
CA THR A 375 -16.73 -14.74 -7.20
C THR A 375 -17.01 -15.51 -8.48
N TYR A 376 -18.10 -16.27 -8.47
CA TYR A 376 -18.62 -16.94 -9.66
C TYR A 376 -19.80 -16.14 -10.18
N VAL A 377 -19.61 -15.35 -11.23
CA VAL A 377 -20.66 -14.55 -11.87
C VAL A 377 -21.34 -15.41 -12.91
N LEU A 378 -22.63 -15.70 -12.74
CA LEU A 378 -23.37 -16.63 -13.61
C LEU A 378 -24.36 -15.91 -14.51
N LYS A 379 -24.70 -16.55 -15.63
CA LYS A 379 -25.71 -16.08 -16.59
C LYS A 379 -25.40 -14.69 -17.13
N LEU A 380 -24.11 -14.41 -17.29
CA LEU A 380 -23.60 -13.17 -17.85
C LEU A 380 -22.68 -13.52 -19.01
N ASP A 381 -23.00 -13.00 -20.18
CA ASP A 381 -22.06 -12.86 -21.28
C ASP A 381 -21.54 -11.42 -21.20
N ALA A 382 -20.32 -11.26 -20.69
CA ALA A 382 -19.90 -9.96 -20.17
C ALA A 382 -19.80 -8.92 -21.29
N GLY A 383 -18.92 -9.10 -22.29
CA GLY A 383 -18.67 -8.09 -23.33
C GLY A 383 -18.12 -6.76 -22.80
N PHE A 384 -17.95 -6.64 -21.48
CA PHE A 384 -17.45 -5.48 -20.74
C PHE A 384 -16.76 -5.94 -19.45
N PRO A 385 -15.86 -5.14 -18.86
CA PRO A 385 -15.20 -5.53 -17.63
C PRO A 385 -16.14 -5.70 -16.44
N VAL A 386 -15.84 -6.70 -15.60
CA VAL A 386 -16.58 -6.99 -14.37
C VAL A 386 -15.63 -6.90 -13.17
N ILE A 387 -16.07 -6.20 -12.14
CA ILE A 387 -15.34 -6.07 -10.89
C ILE A 387 -16.14 -6.71 -9.77
N CYS A 388 -15.56 -7.66 -9.04
CA CYS A 388 -16.19 -8.25 -7.87
C CYS A 388 -15.44 -7.84 -6.60
N LEU A 389 -16.21 -7.41 -5.60
CA LEU A 389 -15.71 -7.07 -4.27
C LEU A 389 -16.28 -8.05 -3.26
N ILE A 390 -15.39 -8.63 -2.45
CA ILE A 390 -15.76 -9.52 -1.35
C ILE A 390 -15.33 -8.86 -0.05
N ILE A 391 -16.28 -8.57 0.83
CA ILE A 391 -16.05 -7.84 2.08
C ILE A 391 -17.01 -8.34 3.16
N ASP A 392 -16.56 -8.37 4.40
CA ASP A 392 -17.39 -8.77 5.53
C ASP A 392 -18.57 -7.79 5.70
N ASP A 393 -19.81 -8.30 5.80
CA ASP A 393 -21.02 -7.46 5.77
C ASP A 393 -21.04 -6.44 6.93
N GLN A 394 -20.48 -6.81 8.08
CA GLN A 394 -20.34 -5.90 9.21
C GLN A 394 -19.56 -4.61 8.85
N TYR A 395 -18.56 -4.68 7.97
CA TYR A 395 -17.78 -3.53 7.54
C TYR A 395 -18.52 -2.63 6.57
N LEU A 396 -19.61 -3.11 5.97
CA LEU A 396 -20.51 -2.31 5.16
C LEU A 396 -21.68 -1.78 5.98
N HIS A 397 -22.29 -2.64 6.79
CA HIS A 397 -23.67 -2.45 7.23
C HIS A 397 -23.89 -2.41 8.74
N ASP A 398 -22.90 -2.79 9.56
CA ASP A 398 -23.04 -2.68 11.01
C ASP A 398 -23.33 -1.24 11.46
N LYS A 399 -24.15 -1.10 12.49
CA LYS A 399 -24.65 0.20 12.97
C LYS A 399 -23.56 1.10 13.53
N LYS A 400 -22.48 0.53 14.07
CA LYS A 400 -21.37 1.27 14.68
C LYS A 400 -20.18 1.33 13.75
N ILE A 401 -19.95 0.29 12.95
CA ILE A 401 -18.67 0.10 12.27
C ILE A 401 -18.79 0.08 10.75
N GLY A 402 -20.00 -0.12 10.23
CA GLY A 402 -20.24 -0.25 8.80
C GLY A 402 -20.04 1.06 8.05
N LEU A 403 -19.32 1.02 6.93
CA LEU A 403 -19.00 2.17 6.08
C LEU A 403 -20.24 2.79 5.44
N ILE A 404 -21.22 1.99 5.02
CA ILE A 404 -22.34 2.46 4.18
C ILE A 404 -23.50 2.96 5.04
N SER A 405 -23.89 2.20 6.07
CA SER A 405 -25.08 2.48 6.89
C SER A 405 -24.81 2.72 8.38
N GLY A 406 -23.56 2.65 8.82
CA GLY A 406 -23.20 2.86 10.22
C GLY A 406 -23.15 4.33 10.64
N LYS A 407 -23.18 4.55 11.96
CA LYS A 407 -23.12 5.87 12.60
C LYS A 407 -22.33 5.80 13.91
N THR A 408 -21.35 6.68 14.05
CA THR A 408 -20.49 6.80 15.23
C THR A 408 -20.64 8.18 15.82
N GLU A 409 -20.99 8.26 17.11
CA GLU A 409 -21.09 9.54 17.84
C GLU A 409 -21.97 10.60 17.16
N GLY A 410 -23.02 10.18 16.43
CA GLY A 410 -23.88 11.15 15.74
C GLY A 410 -23.49 11.43 14.29
N VAL A 411 -22.32 10.97 13.82
CA VAL A 411 -21.78 11.18 12.48
C VAL A 411 -21.92 9.91 11.65
N ASN A 412 -22.38 10.04 10.40
CA ASN A 412 -22.46 8.89 9.50
C ASN A 412 -21.07 8.35 9.17
N ASN A 413 -20.91 7.04 9.25
CA ASN A 413 -19.61 6.40 9.12
C ASN A 413 -18.97 6.60 7.74
N TYR A 414 -19.79 6.78 6.70
CA TYR A 414 -19.27 7.08 5.36
C TYR A 414 -18.46 8.38 5.30
N ASN A 415 -18.54 9.28 6.28
CA ASN A 415 -17.74 10.52 6.36
C ASN A 415 -16.34 10.29 6.94
N TYR A 416 -16.07 9.12 7.52
CA TYR A 416 -14.74 8.77 8.00
C TYR A 416 -13.94 8.12 6.87
N ASP A 417 -12.63 8.38 6.84
CA ASP A 417 -11.68 7.70 5.95
C ASP A 417 -11.23 6.35 6.52
N TRP A 418 -12.18 5.59 7.07
CA TRP A 418 -11.92 4.24 7.56
C TRP A 418 -11.61 3.29 6.41
N GLU A 419 -10.60 2.46 6.64
CA GLU A 419 -10.18 1.38 5.75
C GLU A 419 -10.50 0.03 6.42
N TYR A 420 -11.03 -0.90 5.62
CA TYR A 420 -11.29 -2.30 5.99
C TYR A 420 -10.73 -3.25 4.94
N PRO A 421 -10.40 -4.51 5.31
CA PRO A 421 -9.99 -5.51 4.34
C PRO A 421 -11.15 -5.90 3.41
N ALA A 422 -10.84 -6.06 2.13
CA ALA A 422 -11.70 -6.65 1.11
C ALA A 422 -10.87 -7.47 0.13
N ASN A 423 -11.52 -8.28 -0.70
CA ASN A 423 -10.92 -8.89 -1.88
C ASN A 423 -11.40 -8.16 -3.13
N PHE A 424 -10.49 -7.82 -4.03
CA PHE A 424 -10.76 -7.18 -5.31
C PHE A 424 -10.45 -8.14 -6.45
N GLU A 425 -11.48 -8.49 -7.21
CA GLU A 425 -11.38 -9.26 -8.43
C GLU A 425 -11.69 -8.38 -9.65
N TYR A 426 -10.90 -8.54 -10.71
CA TYR A 426 -11.13 -7.91 -12.01
C TYR A 426 -11.17 -8.97 -13.10
N PHE A 427 -12.24 -8.94 -13.88
CA PHE A 427 -12.44 -9.76 -15.07
C PHE A 427 -12.49 -8.86 -16.31
N ASP A 428 -11.78 -9.26 -17.36
CA ASP A 428 -11.82 -8.57 -18.66
C ASP A 428 -13.17 -8.76 -19.36
N GLU A 429 -13.33 -8.16 -20.55
CA GLU A 429 -14.53 -8.28 -21.37
C GLU A 429 -14.85 -9.72 -21.82
N ASN A 430 -13.87 -10.63 -21.77
CA ASN A 430 -14.04 -12.05 -22.08
C ASN A 430 -14.34 -12.90 -20.83
N GLY A 431 -14.41 -12.28 -19.66
CA GLY A 431 -14.63 -12.96 -18.38
C GLY A 431 -13.38 -13.59 -17.76
N HIS A 432 -12.18 -13.36 -18.32
CA HIS A 432 -10.94 -13.88 -17.77
C HIS A 432 -10.50 -13.08 -16.54
N SER A 433 -10.07 -13.79 -15.49
CA SER A 433 -9.53 -13.15 -14.29
C SER A 433 -8.14 -12.56 -14.57
N LEU A 434 -8.02 -11.24 -14.46
CA LEU A 434 -6.73 -10.53 -14.53
C LEU A 434 -6.20 -10.18 -13.14
N LEU A 435 -7.09 -10.13 -12.14
CA LEU A 435 -6.72 -9.87 -10.75
C LEU A 435 -7.67 -10.62 -9.81
N ASN A 436 -7.11 -11.20 -8.76
CA ASN A 436 -7.80 -11.63 -7.55
C ASN A 436 -6.87 -11.35 -6.36
N GLN A 437 -7.11 -10.27 -5.63
CA GLN A 437 -6.17 -9.78 -4.61
C GLN A 437 -6.87 -9.15 -3.41
N ALA A 438 -6.41 -9.47 -2.21
CA ALA A 438 -6.80 -8.75 -1.00
C ALA A 438 -6.30 -7.29 -1.03
N CYS A 439 -7.11 -6.37 -0.49
CA CYS A 439 -6.81 -4.96 -0.51
C CYS A 439 -7.47 -4.19 0.65
N GLY A 440 -7.01 -2.96 0.85
CA GLY A 440 -7.72 -1.97 1.66
C GLY A 440 -8.91 -1.39 0.89
N PHE A 441 -10.05 -1.30 1.55
CA PHE A 441 -11.31 -0.79 1.02
C PHE A 441 -11.80 0.37 1.89
N SER A 442 -12.07 1.52 1.28
CA SER A 442 -12.54 2.74 1.95
C SER A 442 -13.58 3.46 1.11
N ILE A 443 -14.40 4.30 1.74
CA ILE A 443 -15.25 5.25 1.01
C ILE A 443 -14.40 6.29 0.27
N GLN A 444 -14.83 6.67 -0.94
CA GLN A 444 -14.26 7.73 -1.76
C GLN A 444 -15.25 8.88 -1.96
N GLY A 445 -14.70 10.09 -2.11
CA GLY A 445 -15.44 11.30 -2.47
C GLY A 445 -15.49 12.30 -1.33
N ASP A 446 -16.28 13.35 -1.53
CA ASP A 446 -16.59 14.36 -0.53
C ASP A 446 -18.11 14.49 -0.38
N SER A 447 -18.77 15.45 -1.04
CA SER A 447 -20.23 15.56 -1.07
C SER A 447 -20.92 14.27 -1.58
N SER A 448 -20.30 13.57 -2.53
CA SER A 448 -20.80 12.32 -3.11
C SER A 448 -20.85 11.14 -2.12
N ARG A 449 -20.16 11.23 -0.97
CA ARG A 449 -20.26 10.23 0.11
C ARG A 449 -21.69 10.10 0.63
N GLY A 450 -22.51 11.15 0.51
CA GLY A 450 -23.93 11.14 0.89
C GLY A 450 -24.84 10.38 -0.09
N GLN A 451 -24.39 10.06 -1.31
CA GLN A 451 -25.21 9.39 -2.32
C GLN A 451 -25.52 7.94 -1.95
N LYS A 452 -26.65 7.40 -2.41
CA LYS A 452 -27.02 6.00 -2.12
C LYS A 452 -25.98 5.00 -2.65
N GLN A 453 -25.58 5.17 -3.91
CA GLN A 453 -24.45 4.47 -4.50
C GLN A 453 -23.16 5.18 -4.11
N LYS A 454 -22.34 4.53 -3.27
CA LYS A 454 -21.09 5.09 -2.76
C LYS A 454 -19.95 4.87 -3.75
N GLY A 455 -18.99 5.79 -3.81
CA GLY A 455 -17.69 5.55 -4.43
C GLY A 455 -16.73 4.85 -3.45
N PHE A 456 -15.76 4.10 -3.98
CA PHE A 456 -14.81 3.33 -3.17
C PHE A 456 -13.36 3.59 -3.58
N LYS A 457 -12.44 3.53 -2.62
CA LYS A 457 -11.00 3.44 -2.82
C LYS A 457 -10.60 1.97 -2.67
N LEU A 458 -9.77 1.48 -3.59
CA LEU A 458 -9.12 0.17 -3.51
C LEU A 458 -7.62 0.42 -3.37
N ILE A 459 -7.00 -0.09 -2.31
CA ILE A 459 -5.64 0.28 -1.92
C ILE A 459 -4.80 -0.98 -1.74
N ALA A 460 -3.72 -1.10 -2.52
CA ALA A 460 -2.77 -2.17 -2.33
C ALA A 460 -1.92 -1.88 -1.09
N ARG A 461 -1.79 -2.89 -0.22
CA ARG A 461 -0.95 -2.81 0.99
C ARG A 461 -0.01 -4.00 0.99
N LYS A 462 1.20 -3.82 1.52
CA LYS A 462 2.13 -4.93 1.78
C LYS A 462 1.50 -6.00 2.71
N ALA A 463 0.61 -5.56 3.60
CA ALA A 463 -0.19 -6.42 4.47
C ALA A 463 -1.17 -7.35 3.73
N TYR A 464 -1.36 -7.17 2.42
CA TYR A 464 -2.31 -7.97 1.62
C TYR A 464 -1.67 -8.63 0.39
N GLY A 465 -0.35 -8.49 0.19
CA GLY A 465 0.37 -9.08 -0.94
C GLY A 465 1.81 -8.55 -1.09
N ALA A 466 2.65 -9.26 -1.84
CA ALA A 466 4.03 -8.84 -2.12
C ALA A 466 4.06 -7.49 -2.87
N GLY A 467 5.00 -6.61 -2.55
CA GLY A 467 5.20 -5.32 -3.24
C GLY A 467 4.24 -4.17 -2.86
N GLY A 468 3.06 -4.49 -2.30
CA GLY A 468 2.05 -3.48 -1.96
C GLY A 468 1.57 -2.70 -3.17
N THR A 469 1.36 -3.39 -4.28
CA THR A 469 0.80 -2.92 -5.56
C THR A 469 -0.29 -3.89 -6.03
N PHE A 470 -1.11 -3.45 -6.97
CA PHE A 470 -1.89 -4.32 -7.84
C PHE A 470 -1.11 -4.48 -9.14
N ASP A 471 -0.71 -5.71 -9.47
CA ASP A 471 0.19 -5.98 -10.60
C ASP A 471 -0.59 -6.36 -11.87
N PHE A 472 -1.39 -5.42 -12.35
CA PHE A 472 -2.13 -5.53 -13.62
C PHE A 472 -2.43 -4.14 -14.19
N ASN A 473 -2.77 -4.09 -15.49
CA ASN A 473 -3.15 -2.86 -16.17
C ASN A 473 -4.59 -2.93 -16.71
N PRO A 474 -5.55 -2.20 -16.10
CA PRO A 474 -6.91 -2.12 -16.61
C PRO A 474 -7.13 -1.02 -17.67
N PHE A 475 -6.08 -0.27 -18.04
CA PHE A 475 -6.19 0.89 -18.93
C PHE A 475 -5.34 0.67 -20.20
N GLY A 476 -6.02 0.42 -21.33
CA GLY A 476 -5.35 0.16 -22.62
C GLY A 476 -4.52 1.33 -23.16
N ASP A 477 -4.72 2.55 -22.65
CA ASP A 477 -3.97 3.76 -23.01
C ASP A 477 -2.82 4.09 -22.04
N ARG A 478 -2.45 3.14 -21.16
CA ARG A 478 -1.34 3.26 -20.21
C ARG A 478 -0.33 2.16 -20.44
N SER A 479 0.95 2.48 -20.22
CA SER A 479 2.06 1.51 -20.27
C SER A 479 2.43 0.93 -18.90
N PHE A 480 1.79 1.40 -17.83
CA PHE A 480 2.08 0.96 -16.46
C PHE A 480 1.59 -0.48 -16.24
N THR A 481 2.38 -1.28 -15.55
CA THR A 481 2.08 -2.68 -15.24
C THR A 481 1.61 -2.90 -13.80
N SER A 482 1.68 -1.87 -12.95
CA SER A 482 1.24 -1.95 -11.56
C SER A 482 0.75 -0.62 -11.02
N TYR A 483 -0.11 -0.68 -10.01
CA TYR A 483 -0.75 0.49 -9.40
C TYR A 483 -0.81 0.38 -7.87
N LYS A 484 -0.63 1.50 -7.17
CA LYS A 484 -0.78 1.54 -5.69
C LYS A 484 -2.22 1.57 -5.22
N SER A 485 -3.12 2.16 -6.00
CA SER A 485 -4.54 2.29 -5.63
C SER A 485 -5.40 2.71 -6.81
N PHE A 486 -6.67 2.33 -6.76
CA PHE A 486 -7.70 2.77 -7.69
C PHE A 486 -8.86 3.44 -6.96
N ASN A 487 -9.67 4.18 -7.72
CA ASN A 487 -11.00 4.60 -7.30
C ASN A 487 -12.04 3.84 -8.13
N LEU A 488 -13.06 3.28 -7.49
CA LEU A 488 -14.33 2.94 -8.12
C LEU A 488 -15.25 4.16 -7.99
N ARG A 489 -15.32 4.98 -9.04
CA ARG A 489 -16.10 6.22 -9.05
C ARG A 489 -17.54 5.96 -9.50
N ALA A 490 -18.51 6.21 -8.62
CA ALA A 490 -19.95 6.08 -8.88
C ALA A 490 -20.55 7.28 -9.65
N ALA A 491 -19.81 7.85 -10.60
CA ALA A 491 -20.13 9.07 -11.36
C ALA A 491 -20.30 10.38 -10.54
N GLY A 492 -19.93 10.39 -9.26
CA GLY A 492 -19.85 11.63 -8.47
C GLY A 492 -21.18 12.39 -8.38
N SER A 493 -21.18 13.64 -8.82
CA SER A 493 -22.32 14.56 -8.78
C SER A 493 -23.44 14.18 -9.76
N GLU A 494 -23.15 13.34 -10.76
CA GLU A 494 -24.15 12.82 -11.70
C GLU A 494 -25.17 11.89 -11.02
N GLY A 495 -24.83 11.34 -9.85
CA GLY A 495 -25.74 10.50 -9.08
C GLY A 495 -26.17 9.23 -9.84
N PRO A 496 -27.25 8.55 -9.42
CA PRO A 496 -27.60 7.22 -9.92
C PRO A 496 -28.06 7.20 -11.39
N ILE A 497 -28.43 8.36 -11.96
CA ILE A 497 -28.81 8.51 -13.37
C ILE A 497 -28.45 9.88 -13.93
N ASN A 498 -27.51 9.86 -14.86
CA ASN A 498 -27.13 10.93 -15.79
C ASN A 498 -26.27 10.25 -16.88
N VAL A 499 -25.44 10.98 -17.61
CA VAL A 499 -24.50 10.39 -18.58
C VAL A 499 -23.56 9.36 -17.93
N ARG A 500 -23.09 9.62 -16.71
CA ARG A 500 -22.28 8.72 -15.86
C ARG A 500 -20.87 8.38 -16.34
N PHE A 501 -20.54 8.65 -17.61
CA PHE A 501 -19.18 8.58 -18.15
C PHE A 501 -18.60 9.95 -18.49
N ARG A 502 -19.35 11.04 -18.28
CA ARG A 502 -18.99 12.41 -18.69
C ARG A 502 -17.59 12.82 -18.23
N ASP A 503 -17.30 12.60 -16.96
CA ASP A 503 -15.99 12.97 -16.41
C ASP A 503 -14.84 12.18 -17.04
N ALA A 504 -15.00 10.86 -17.19
CA ALA A 504 -14.00 9.99 -17.81
C ALA A 504 -13.80 10.34 -19.30
N CYS A 505 -14.90 10.55 -20.02
CA CYS A 505 -14.92 10.98 -21.41
C CYS A 505 -14.16 12.29 -21.61
N LEU A 506 -14.54 13.35 -20.89
CA LEU A 506 -13.91 14.66 -21.04
C LEU A 506 -12.47 14.69 -20.54
N SER A 507 -12.12 13.88 -19.53
CA SER A 507 -10.74 13.75 -19.06
C SER A 507 -9.82 13.17 -20.13
N THR A 508 -10.32 12.29 -21.01
CA THR A 508 -9.54 11.64 -22.09
C THR A 508 -8.96 12.67 -23.07
N LEU A 509 -9.61 13.82 -23.24
CA LEU A 509 -9.16 14.89 -24.13
C LEU A 509 -7.84 15.54 -23.69
N ALA A 510 -7.43 15.38 -22.42
CA ALA A 510 -6.13 15.81 -21.92
C ALA A 510 -4.97 14.94 -22.42
N ASN A 511 -5.24 13.82 -23.11
CA ASN A 511 -4.20 12.99 -23.66
C ASN A 511 -3.35 13.76 -24.68
N GLY A 512 -2.03 13.75 -24.49
CA GLY A 512 -1.09 14.50 -25.33
C GLY A 512 -1.12 16.01 -25.11
N THR A 513 -1.65 16.49 -23.98
CA THR A 513 -1.43 17.86 -23.49
C THR A 513 -0.45 17.84 -22.30
N HIS A 514 -0.14 18.99 -21.72
CA HIS A 514 0.68 19.14 -20.51
C HIS A 514 -0.08 18.78 -19.21
N LEU A 515 -1.37 18.47 -19.30
CA LEU A 515 -2.20 18.10 -18.16
C LEU A 515 -2.06 16.61 -17.84
N LEU A 516 -1.83 16.30 -16.56
CA LEU A 516 -2.11 14.94 -16.08
C LEU A 516 -3.62 14.74 -15.99
N TYR A 517 -4.07 13.51 -16.26
CA TYR A 517 -5.47 13.12 -16.10
C TYR A 517 -5.58 11.66 -15.65
N SER A 518 -6.64 11.35 -14.91
CA SER A 518 -6.91 10.00 -14.41
C SER A 518 -7.60 9.17 -15.50
N ALA A 519 -6.94 8.12 -15.99
CA ALA A 519 -7.52 7.13 -16.90
C ALA A 519 -8.70 6.40 -16.27
N ALA A 520 -9.55 5.83 -17.12
CA ALA A 520 -10.85 5.31 -16.73
C ALA A 520 -11.24 4.06 -17.53
N GLN A 521 -11.88 3.11 -16.86
CA GLN A 521 -12.46 1.92 -17.45
C GLN A 521 -13.86 1.69 -16.86
N PRO A 522 -14.95 1.80 -17.64
CA PRO A 522 -16.28 1.40 -17.20
C PRO A 522 -16.31 -0.08 -16.85
N ALA A 523 -17.00 -0.42 -15.76
CA ALA A 523 -17.17 -1.79 -15.32
C ALA A 523 -18.50 -2.01 -14.61
N LEU A 524 -19.03 -3.22 -14.73
CA LEU A 524 -20.11 -3.71 -13.89
C LEU A 524 -19.53 -4.19 -12.55
N VAL A 525 -19.98 -3.60 -11.44
CA VAL A 525 -19.51 -3.98 -10.11
C VAL A 525 -20.49 -4.94 -9.44
N TYR A 526 -19.97 -6.00 -8.83
CA TYR A 526 -20.65 -6.84 -7.85
C TYR A 526 -20.04 -6.64 -6.46
N MET A 527 -20.87 -6.69 -5.43
CA MET A 527 -20.44 -6.67 -4.03
C MET A 527 -21.09 -7.83 -3.30
N ASN A 528 -20.27 -8.74 -2.76
CA ASN A 528 -20.72 -9.97 -2.10
C ASN A 528 -21.70 -10.81 -2.94
N GLY A 529 -21.46 -10.86 -4.27
CA GLY A 529 -22.30 -11.58 -5.23
C GLY A 529 -23.55 -10.83 -5.70
N GLU A 530 -23.82 -9.63 -5.16
CA GLU A 530 -24.96 -8.80 -5.57
C GLU A 530 -24.52 -7.73 -6.56
N VAL A 531 -25.27 -7.59 -7.66
CA VAL A 531 -25.05 -6.52 -8.65
C VAL A 531 -25.08 -5.17 -7.95
N TYR A 532 -24.07 -4.34 -8.16
CA TYR A 532 -23.95 -2.99 -7.61
C TYR A 532 -24.03 -1.89 -8.68
N GLY A 533 -24.07 -2.26 -9.96
CA GLY A 533 -24.30 -1.36 -11.10
C GLY A 533 -23.01 -0.79 -11.72
N HIS A 534 -23.16 0.26 -12.51
CA HIS A 534 -22.08 0.89 -13.26
C HIS A 534 -21.12 1.66 -12.35
N TYR A 535 -19.82 1.47 -12.53
CA TYR A 535 -18.75 2.31 -11.98
C TYR A 535 -17.69 2.59 -13.05
N ASN A 536 -16.98 3.71 -12.90
CA ASN A 536 -15.72 3.92 -13.59
C ASN A 536 -14.58 3.51 -12.64
N LEU A 537 -13.81 2.47 -12.99
CA LEU A 537 -12.51 2.23 -12.38
C LEU A 537 -11.55 3.33 -12.85
N ARG A 538 -10.87 3.99 -11.91
CA ARG A 538 -10.07 5.19 -12.18
C ARG A 538 -8.69 5.09 -11.55
N GLU A 539 -7.68 5.62 -12.25
CA GLU A 539 -6.41 5.97 -11.61
C GLU A 539 -6.69 6.91 -10.42
N ARG A 540 -6.12 6.63 -9.25
CA ARG A 540 -6.35 7.46 -8.07
C ARG A 540 -5.29 8.54 -7.96
N ILE A 541 -5.67 9.79 -8.23
CA ILE A 541 -4.80 10.96 -8.08
C ILE A 541 -4.39 11.13 -6.60
N ASN A 542 -3.12 10.83 -6.33
CA ASN A 542 -2.41 10.97 -5.07
C ASN A 542 -0.90 11.11 -5.39
N LYS A 543 -0.04 11.19 -4.37
CA LYS A 543 1.42 11.29 -4.58
C LYS A 543 2.02 10.17 -5.43
N PHE A 544 1.47 8.94 -5.34
CA PHE A 544 1.95 7.80 -6.13
C PHE A 544 1.55 7.89 -7.60
N PHE A 545 0.35 8.40 -7.89
CA PHE A 545 -0.06 8.72 -9.26
C PHE A 545 0.85 9.79 -9.88
N ILE A 546 1.11 10.88 -9.14
CA ILE A 546 2.03 11.93 -9.62
C ILE A 546 3.42 11.34 -9.89
N ALA A 547 3.95 10.58 -8.93
CA ALA A 547 5.25 9.94 -9.06
C ALA A 547 5.33 9.01 -10.29
N GLN A 548 4.30 8.19 -10.51
CA GLN A 548 4.25 7.26 -11.63
C GLN A 548 4.25 7.99 -12.98
N HIS A 549 3.47 9.06 -13.11
CA HIS A 549 3.40 9.86 -14.34
C HIS A 549 4.65 10.73 -14.57
N GLU A 550 5.32 11.17 -13.50
CA GLU A 550 6.58 11.93 -13.58
C GLU A 550 7.83 11.02 -13.62
N GLY A 551 7.68 9.69 -13.59
CA GLY A 551 8.79 8.73 -13.64
C GLY A 551 9.65 8.69 -12.36
N ILE A 552 9.10 9.07 -11.21
CA ILE A 552 9.78 9.15 -9.92
C ILE A 552 9.61 7.83 -9.15
N THR A 553 10.71 7.20 -8.78
CA THR A 553 10.73 5.95 -7.99
C THR A 553 11.31 6.11 -6.58
N ASP A 554 12.04 7.20 -6.32
CA ASP A 554 12.64 7.50 -5.02
C ASP A 554 11.58 7.85 -3.97
N LYS A 555 11.47 7.05 -2.91
CA LYS A 555 10.46 7.21 -1.84
C LYS A 555 10.52 8.60 -1.19
N ASP A 556 11.71 9.12 -0.92
CA ASP A 556 11.89 10.40 -0.23
C ASP A 556 11.45 11.56 -1.11
N VAL A 557 11.64 11.46 -2.43
CA VAL A 557 11.10 12.43 -3.39
C VAL A 557 9.58 12.34 -3.44
N ILE A 558 9.02 11.14 -3.50
CA ILE A 558 7.56 10.90 -3.54
C ILE A 558 6.87 11.49 -2.31
N ASP A 559 7.44 11.29 -1.13
CA ASP A 559 6.87 11.77 0.14
C ASP A 559 6.85 13.31 0.22
N ARG A 560 7.76 13.99 -0.48
CA ARG A 560 7.86 15.45 -0.56
C ARG A 560 7.10 16.08 -1.75
N ILE A 561 6.34 15.32 -2.53
CA ILE A 561 5.49 15.89 -3.59
C ILE A 561 4.39 16.76 -2.95
N ASP A 562 4.35 18.04 -3.26
CA ASP A 562 3.22 18.88 -2.89
C ASP A 562 2.03 18.55 -3.80
N LEU A 563 0.89 18.17 -3.23
CA LEU A 563 -0.36 17.93 -3.97
C LEU A 563 -1.49 18.67 -3.29
N LEU A 564 -2.05 19.64 -3.98
CA LEU A 564 -3.11 20.49 -3.49
C LEU A 564 -4.43 20.19 -4.18
N SER A 565 -5.50 20.48 -3.46
CA SER A 565 -6.88 20.40 -3.96
C SER A 565 -7.65 21.65 -3.64
N GLU A 566 -8.79 21.78 -4.32
CA GLU A 566 -9.55 23.01 -4.40
C GLU A 566 -8.67 24.15 -4.94
N THR A 567 -8.89 25.38 -4.48
CA THR A 567 -8.10 26.58 -4.81
C THR A 567 -6.75 26.65 -4.08
N GLY A 568 -6.19 25.49 -3.70
CA GLY A 568 -4.99 25.38 -2.85
C GLY A 568 -5.28 25.33 -1.34
N GLY A 569 -6.55 25.47 -0.95
CA GLY A 569 -6.97 25.49 0.46
C GLY A 569 -6.83 24.15 1.18
N TRP A 570 -6.73 23.04 0.45
CA TRP A 570 -6.64 21.70 1.03
C TRP A 570 -5.38 20.98 0.56
N VAL A 571 -4.52 20.65 1.52
CA VAL A 571 -3.28 19.89 1.30
C VAL A 571 -3.61 18.40 1.30
N ARG A 572 -3.41 17.73 0.16
CA ARG A 572 -3.54 16.26 0.03
C ARG A 572 -2.21 15.56 0.30
N ASN A 573 -1.09 16.22 0.00
CA ASN A 573 0.27 15.85 0.42
C ASN A 573 1.17 17.11 0.41
N GLY A 574 2.24 17.12 1.21
CA GLY A 574 3.21 18.21 1.22
C GLY A 574 2.71 19.51 1.86
N SER A 575 2.91 20.64 1.20
CA SER A 575 2.66 22.00 1.70
C SER A 575 2.01 22.90 0.64
N SER A 576 1.15 23.82 1.09
CA SER A 576 0.55 24.87 0.26
C SER A 576 1.27 26.23 0.35
N ALA A 577 2.28 26.36 1.22
CA ALA A 577 2.90 27.63 1.55
C ALA A 577 3.48 28.35 0.32
N ASP A 578 4.20 27.60 -0.53
CA ASP A 578 4.87 28.17 -1.70
C ASP A 578 3.88 28.58 -2.80
N TYR A 579 2.77 27.85 -2.95
CA TYR A 579 1.71 28.25 -3.89
C TYR A 579 1.05 29.57 -3.47
N PHE A 580 0.67 29.70 -2.19
CA PHE A 580 0.09 30.94 -1.70
C PHE A 580 1.08 32.10 -1.70
N ALA A 581 2.37 31.83 -1.50
CA ALA A 581 3.42 32.84 -1.67
C ALA A 581 3.52 33.31 -3.14
N LEU A 582 3.47 32.38 -4.10
CA LEU A 582 3.45 32.67 -5.54
C LEU A 582 2.23 33.50 -5.94
N SER A 583 1.01 33.05 -5.58
CA SER A 583 -0.24 33.77 -5.90
C SER A 583 -0.23 35.18 -5.31
N ARG A 584 0.25 35.35 -4.06
CA ARG A 584 0.44 36.66 -3.44
C ARG A 584 1.48 37.51 -4.17
N TYR A 585 2.61 36.93 -4.56
CA TYR A 585 3.65 37.63 -5.32
C TYR A 585 3.09 38.17 -6.64
N MET A 586 2.35 37.34 -7.39
CA MET A 586 1.69 37.73 -8.64
C MET A 586 0.66 38.84 -8.44
N LYS A 587 -0.05 38.86 -7.30
CA LYS A 587 -0.99 39.93 -6.95
C LYS A 587 -0.29 41.27 -6.66
N GLN A 588 0.88 41.23 -6.05
CA GLN A 588 1.59 42.41 -5.54
C GLN A 588 2.57 43.03 -6.53
N ASN A 589 2.85 42.36 -7.65
CA ASN A 589 3.87 42.76 -8.62
C ASN A 589 3.31 42.95 -10.02
N ASP A 590 3.86 43.91 -10.75
CA ASP A 590 3.62 44.06 -12.19
C ASP A 590 4.49 43.06 -12.96
N LEU A 591 3.84 42.10 -13.62
CA LEU A 591 4.51 41.05 -14.40
C LEU A 591 4.92 41.52 -15.80
N ASN A 592 4.72 42.79 -16.17
CA ASN A 592 5.38 43.37 -17.34
C ASN A 592 6.89 43.60 -17.10
N ASP A 593 7.33 43.53 -15.85
CA ASP A 593 8.75 43.47 -15.48
C ASP A 593 9.33 42.07 -15.81
N PRO A 594 10.33 41.97 -16.72
CA PRO A 594 10.87 40.69 -17.15
C PRO A 594 11.44 39.83 -16.02
N GLU A 595 12.07 40.42 -15.00
CA GLU A 595 12.66 39.66 -13.89
C GLU A 595 11.59 39.02 -13.02
N LYS A 596 10.47 39.73 -12.84
CA LYS A 596 9.34 39.25 -12.03
C LYS A 596 8.53 38.19 -12.77
N LEU A 597 8.36 38.36 -14.08
CA LEU A 597 7.77 37.34 -14.93
C LEU A 597 8.63 36.07 -14.93
N GLU A 598 9.94 36.21 -15.10
CA GLU A 598 10.87 35.07 -15.08
C GLU A 598 10.82 34.33 -13.74
N TYR A 599 10.76 35.05 -12.62
CA TYR A 599 10.53 34.42 -11.33
C TYR A 599 9.23 33.59 -11.32
N VAL A 600 8.10 34.13 -11.78
CA VAL A 600 6.84 33.38 -11.85
C VAL A 600 6.97 32.13 -12.75
N LEU A 601 7.56 32.28 -13.94
CA LEU A 601 7.75 31.18 -14.89
C LEU A 601 8.73 30.11 -14.38
N SER A 602 9.61 30.46 -13.44
CA SER A 602 10.46 29.49 -12.73
C SER A 602 9.69 28.65 -11.71
N GLN A 603 8.55 29.16 -11.20
CA GLN A 603 7.77 28.52 -10.14
C GLN A 603 6.55 27.75 -10.64
N MET A 604 5.98 28.13 -11.79
CA MET A 604 4.81 27.47 -12.35
C MET A 604 4.99 27.10 -13.83
N ASP A 605 4.43 25.96 -14.20
CA ASP A 605 4.31 25.53 -15.58
C ASP A 605 3.09 26.22 -16.21
N VAL A 606 3.35 27.32 -16.91
CA VAL A 606 2.31 28.16 -17.52
C VAL A 606 1.53 27.42 -18.61
N ASP A 607 2.14 26.45 -19.29
CA ASP A 607 1.49 25.67 -20.34
C ASP A 607 0.40 24.78 -19.75
N SER A 608 0.74 23.98 -18.72
CA SER A 608 -0.26 23.18 -18.01
C SER A 608 -1.35 24.05 -17.36
N PHE A 609 -1.00 25.23 -16.84
CA PHE A 609 -1.99 26.13 -16.26
C PHE A 609 -2.96 26.68 -17.31
N PHE A 610 -2.45 27.16 -18.45
CA PHE A 610 -3.27 27.71 -19.53
C PHE A 610 -4.15 26.65 -20.17
N GLU A 611 -3.65 25.43 -20.36
CA GLU A 611 -4.47 24.31 -20.82
C GLU A 611 -5.57 23.99 -19.81
N TYR A 612 -5.28 23.93 -18.51
CA TYR A 612 -6.29 23.70 -17.48
C TYR A 612 -7.43 24.72 -17.57
N ILE A 613 -7.08 26.01 -17.64
CA ILE A 613 -8.07 27.10 -17.76
C ILE A 613 -8.86 27.00 -19.07
N ALA A 614 -8.18 26.67 -20.19
CA ALA A 614 -8.85 26.45 -21.46
C ALA A 614 -9.88 25.31 -21.37
N PHE A 615 -9.54 24.19 -20.75
CA PHE A 615 -10.48 23.09 -20.50
C PHE A 615 -11.68 23.52 -19.65
N MET A 616 -11.47 24.29 -18.57
CA MET A 616 -12.56 24.81 -17.74
C MET A 616 -13.50 25.72 -18.55
N MET A 617 -12.94 26.61 -19.37
CA MET A 617 -13.71 27.54 -20.22
C MET A 617 -14.48 26.82 -21.33
N ILE A 618 -13.80 25.97 -22.10
CA ILE A 618 -14.39 25.24 -23.23
C ILE A 618 -15.50 24.33 -22.74
N THR A 619 -15.26 23.56 -21.68
CA THR A 619 -16.26 22.60 -21.18
C THR A 619 -17.35 23.26 -20.32
N GLY A 620 -17.13 24.50 -19.87
CA GLY A 620 -18.07 25.22 -19.02
C GLY A 620 -18.27 24.55 -17.67
N ASN A 621 -17.19 24.04 -17.08
CA ASN A 621 -17.26 23.36 -15.78
C ASN A 621 -17.78 24.34 -14.72
N LYS A 622 -18.83 23.93 -13.99
CA LYS A 622 -19.44 24.74 -12.93
C LYS A 622 -18.73 24.61 -11.59
N ASP A 623 -17.85 23.62 -11.43
CA ASP A 623 -17.16 23.29 -10.17
C ASP A 623 -15.68 23.71 -10.20
N MET A 624 -15.40 24.93 -10.66
CA MET A 624 -14.03 25.44 -10.87
C MET A 624 -13.18 25.50 -9.60
N SER A 625 -13.81 25.48 -8.43
CA SER A 625 -13.09 25.47 -7.15
C SER A 625 -12.31 24.18 -6.99
N ASN A 626 -12.81 23.07 -7.51
CA ASN A 626 -12.33 21.72 -7.28
C ASN A 626 -11.13 21.35 -8.17
N ALA A 627 -10.11 22.21 -8.18
CA ALA A 627 -8.88 22.00 -8.93
C ALA A 627 -7.95 20.97 -8.26
N ARG A 628 -7.03 20.41 -9.05
CA ARG A 628 -5.91 19.60 -8.58
C ARG A 628 -4.63 20.08 -9.23
N PHE A 629 -3.59 20.28 -8.44
CA PHE A 629 -2.30 20.72 -8.93
C PHE A 629 -1.21 20.32 -7.95
N TYR A 630 -0.01 20.13 -8.46
CA TYR A 630 1.09 19.53 -7.73
C TYR A 630 2.41 20.19 -8.06
N ARG A 631 3.40 19.94 -7.22
CA ARG A 631 4.79 20.30 -7.46
C ARG A 631 5.69 19.19 -6.92
N VAL A 632 6.57 18.69 -7.79
CA VAL A 632 7.65 17.79 -7.38
C VAL A 632 8.78 18.60 -6.73
N PRO A 633 9.55 18.06 -5.77
CA PRO A 633 10.65 18.80 -5.13
C PRO A 633 11.62 19.43 -6.15
N GLY A 634 11.82 20.75 -6.07
CA GLY A 634 12.65 21.51 -7.02
C GLY A 634 12.03 21.77 -8.39
N GLY A 635 10.79 21.31 -8.62
CA GLY A 635 10.05 21.52 -9.86
C GLY A 635 9.06 22.69 -9.81
N LYS A 636 8.23 22.78 -10.84
CA LYS A 636 7.19 23.80 -11.01
C LYS A 636 5.83 23.29 -10.56
N TRP A 637 4.93 24.21 -10.20
CA TRP A 637 3.50 23.91 -10.07
C TRP A 637 2.91 23.52 -11.43
N LYS A 638 2.23 22.36 -11.49
CA LYS A 638 1.57 21.79 -12.67
C LYS A 638 0.13 21.38 -12.33
N TRP A 639 -0.77 21.44 -13.32
CA TRP A 639 -2.20 21.16 -13.12
C TRP A 639 -2.61 19.76 -13.57
N VAL A 640 -3.61 19.21 -12.89
CA VAL A 640 -4.21 17.90 -13.17
C VAL A 640 -5.68 18.13 -13.49
N LEU A 641 -6.14 17.61 -14.63
CA LEU A 641 -7.56 17.65 -14.98
C LEU A 641 -8.33 16.72 -14.05
N TYR A 642 -9.32 17.28 -13.35
CA TYR A 642 -10.05 16.60 -12.29
C TYR A 642 -11.50 17.07 -12.26
N ASP A 643 -12.40 16.15 -11.95
CA ASP A 643 -13.81 16.41 -11.68
C ASP A 643 -14.60 17.15 -12.78
N MET A 644 -14.72 16.50 -13.94
CA MET A 644 -15.42 17.04 -15.11
C MET A 644 -16.90 16.64 -15.16
N ASP A 645 -17.50 16.22 -14.03
CA ASP A 645 -18.88 15.75 -13.98
C ASP A 645 -19.92 16.88 -14.05
N ARG A 646 -19.51 18.13 -13.79
CA ARG A 646 -20.32 19.36 -13.94
C ARG A 646 -19.99 20.15 -15.22
N SER A 647 -19.38 19.49 -16.20
CA SER A 647 -19.04 20.05 -17.52
C SER A 647 -20.06 19.72 -18.59
N MET A 648 -20.25 20.59 -19.58
CA MET A 648 -21.14 20.39 -20.74
C MET A 648 -22.58 20.01 -20.38
N GLU A 649 -23.08 20.48 -19.23
CA GLU A 649 -24.48 20.35 -18.83
C GLU A 649 -25.39 21.36 -19.53
N ASP A 650 -24.82 22.50 -19.93
CA ASP A 650 -25.51 23.61 -20.57
C ASP A 650 -24.65 24.16 -21.71
N VAL A 651 -25.28 24.32 -22.87
CA VAL A 651 -24.67 24.86 -24.08
C VAL A 651 -24.20 26.30 -23.83
N ASP A 652 -25.01 27.12 -23.15
CA ASP A 652 -24.82 28.57 -23.01
C ASP A 652 -24.26 28.97 -21.63
N ASN A 653 -23.35 28.17 -21.07
CA ASN A 653 -22.68 28.50 -19.81
C ASN A 653 -21.37 29.27 -20.03
N ALA A 654 -21.34 30.56 -19.68
CA ALA A 654 -20.14 31.41 -19.74
C ALA A 654 -19.48 31.65 -18.36
N ALA A 655 -19.88 30.92 -17.30
CA ALA A 655 -19.44 31.20 -15.93
C ALA A 655 -17.90 31.19 -15.78
N ALA A 656 -17.22 30.23 -16.40
CA ALA A 656 -15.75 30.15 -16.34
C ALA A 656 -15.06 31.35 -16.98
N PHE A 657 -15.56 31.82 -18.14
CA PHE A 657 -15.06 33.05 -18.74
C PHE A 657 -15.25 34.24 -17.82
N TRP A 658 -16.44 34.38 -17.23
CA TRP A 658 -16.72 35.47 -16.31
C TRP A 658 -15.79 35.45 -15.09
N VAL A 659 -15.65 34.31 -14.41
CA VAL A 659 -14.85 34.19 -13.18
C VAL A 659 -13.37 34.49 -13.44
N TYR A 660 -12.77 33.89 -14.46
CA TYR A 660 -11.33 34.07 -14.72
C TYR A 660 -10.98 35.45 -15.30
N THR A 661 -11.93 36.18 -15.90
CA THR A 661 -11.69 37.54 -16.42
C THR A 661 -12.00 38.66 -15.42
N LEU A 662 -12.31 38.32 -14.16
CA LEU A 662 -12.49 39.31 -13.10
C LEU A 662 -11.21 40.10 -12.82
N ASP A 663 -11.39 41.31 -12.27
CA ASP A 663 -10.25 42.09 -11.78
C ASP A 663 -9.48 41.31 -10.71
N ILE A 664 -8.16 41.47 -10.70
CA ILE A 664 -7.26 40.79 -9.77
C ILE A 664 -7.58 41.07 -8.29
N ASN A 665 -8.24 42.19 -8.00
CA ASN A 665 -8.64 42.58 -6.64
C ASN A 665 -10.06 42.13 -6.28
N HIS A 666 -10.78 41.45 -7.17
CA HIS A 666 -12.13 40.99 -6.89
C HIS A 666 -12.16 39.95 -5.76
N GLU A 667 -13.03 40.17 -4.76
CA GLU A 667 -13.17 39.30 -3.57
C GLU A 667 -14.14 38.13 -3.84
N LEU A 668 -13.78 37.21 -4.75
CA LEU A 668 -14.60 36.03 -5.10
C LEU A 668 -13.95 34.69 -4.73
N GLN A 669 -13.04 34.69 -3.75
CA GLN A 669 -12.17 33.55 -3.38
C GLN A 669 -12.88 32.21 -3.11
N LEU A 670 -14.21 32.19 -3.02
CA LEU A 670 -15.00 30.99 -2.81
C LEU A 670 -15.19 30.11 -4.08
N LEU A 671 -14.96 30.63 -5.29
CA LEU A 671 -15.20 29.87 -6.54
C LEU A 671 -13.93 29.34 -7.22
N THR A 672 -12.82 30.07 -7.24
CA THR A 672 -11.51 29.63 -7.74
C THR A 672 -10.44 30.64 -7.31
N ASP A 673 -9.15 30.28 -7.28
CA ASP A 673 -8.08 31.29 -7.26
C ASP A 673 -7.86 31.82 -8.68
N HIS A 674 -8.47 32.96 -9.01
CA HIS A 674 -8.36 33.60 -10.33
C HIS A 674 -7.13 34.53 -10.45
N VAL A 675 -6.46 34.81 -9.34
CA VAL A 675 -5.35 35.79 -9.28
C VAL A 675 -4.21 35.44 -10.23
N PRO A 676 -3.70 34.19 -10.29
CA PRO A 676 -2.61 33.87 -11.21
C PRO A 676 -2.96 34.14 -12.68
N PHE A 677 -4.18 33.77 -13.09
CA PHE A 677 -4.65 34.01 -14.46
C PHE A 677 -4.83 35.51 -14.73
N ALA A 678 -5.50 36.24 -13.84
CA ALA A 678 -5.71 37.68 -13.98
C ALA A 678 -4.39 38.47 -14.04
N ALA A 679 -3.35 38.06 -13.30
CA ALA A 679 -2.03 38.67 -13.35
C ALA A 679 -1.33 38.40 -14.69
N LEU A 680 -1.33 37.15 -15.18
CA LEU A 680 -0.72 36.78 -16.46
C LEU A 680 -1.41 37.45 -17.65
N MET A 681 -2.73 37.63 -17.61
CA MET A 681 -3.48 38.27 -18.69
C MET A 681 -3.16 39.77 -18.87
N LYS A 682 -2.46 40.40 -17.91
CA LYS A 682 -1.95 41.78 -18.04
C LYS A 682 -0.65 41.86 -18.84
N VAL A 683 0.04 40.73 -19.07
CA VAL A 683 1.28 40.66 -19.83
C VAL A 683 0.93 40.31 -21.29
N PRO A 684 1.23 41.18 -22.28
CA PRO A 684 0.81 40.96 -23.67
C PRO A 684 1.23 39.59 -24.24
N ALA A 685 2.48 39.18 -24.02
CA ALA A 685 2.98 37.89 -24.50
C ALA A 685 2.27 36.68 -23.85
N MET A 686 1.89 36.78 -22.57
CA MET A 686 1.15 35.70 -21.90
C MET A 686 -0.31 35.64 -22.31
N ARG A 687 -0.92 36.80 -22.58
CA ARG A 687 -2.25 36.89 -23.17
C ARG A 687 -2.29 36.25 -24.56
N GLU A 688 -1.35 36.59 -25.44
CA GLU A 688 -1.20 35.97 -26.77
C GLU A 688 -1.01 34.44 -26.65
N LYS A 689 -0.13 34.01 -25.73
CA LYS A 689 0.10 32.59 -25.47
C LYS A 689 -1.17 31.87 -25.02
N PHE A 690 -1.95 32.46 -24.11
CA PHE A 690 -3.21 31.86 -23.67
C PHE A 690 -4.25 31.79 -24.79
N LEU A 691 -4.46 32.88 -25.55
CA LEU A 691 -5.43 32.88 -26.65
C LEU A 691 -5.07 31.86 -27.73
N SER A 692 -3.77 31.75 -28.05
CA SER A 692 -3.25 30.70 -28.94
C SER A 692 -3.49 29.29 -28.37
N THR A 693 -3.29 29.11 -27.06
CA THR A 693 -3.55 27.83 -26.37
C THR A 693 -5.04 27.48 -26.44
N LEU A 694 -5.94 28.43 -26.16
CA LEU A 694 -7.38 28.23 -26.21
C LEU A 694 -7.85 27.83 -27.63
N GLY A 695 -7.35 28.52 -28.65
CA GLY A 695 -7.63 28.21 -30.06
C GLY A 695 -7.09 26.85 -30.47
N ASN A 696 -5.86 26.51 -30.07
CA ASN A 696 -5.25 25.21 -30.37
C ASN A 696 -5.99 24.04 -29.70
N ILE A 697 -6.40 24.18 -28.43
CA ILE A 697 -7.19 23.14 -27.76
C ILE A 697 -8.55 22.97 -28.43
N LEU A 698 -9.21 24.06 -28.84
CA LEU A 698 -10.44 23.97 -29.64
C LEU A 698 -10.24 23.18 -30.93
N LEU A 699 -9.22 23.55 -31.71
CA LEU A 699 -8.91 22.95 -33.01
C LEU A 699 -8.48 21.48 -32.90
N THR A 700 -7.72 21.10 -31.88
CA THR A 700 -7.09 19.78 -31.83
C THR A 700 -7.84 18.77 -30.95
N ARG A 701 -8.73 19.23 -30.07
CA ARG A 701 -9.40 18.37 -29.07
C ARG A 701 -10.92 18.55 -29.00
N PHE A 702 -11.47 19.67 -29.46
CA PHE A 702 -12.89 20.00 -29.31
C PHE A 702 -13.58 20.32 -30.65
N LEU A 703 -13.08 19.77 -31.76
CA LEU A 703 -13.88 19.74 -32.98
C LEU A 703 -15.19 18.99 -32.72
N PRO A 704 -16.34 19.51 -33.17
CA PRO A 704 -17.64 18.91 -32.88
C PRO A 704 -17.72 17.42 -33.24
N GLU A 705 -17.22 17.02 -34.41
CA GLU A 705 -17.26 15.63 -34.87
C GLU A 705 -16.41 14.71 -33.99
N ASP A 706 -15.16 15.08 -33.71
CA ASP A 706 -14.25 14.31 -32.87
C ASP A 706 -14.79 14.14 -31.45
N LEU A 707 -15.38 15.21 -30.90
CA LEU A 707 -15.95 15.20 -29.56
C LEU A 707 -17.20 14.32 -29.49
N ILE A 708 -18.05 14.33 -30.52
CA ILE A 708 -19.20 13.43 -30.63
C ILE A 708 -18.74 11.98 -30.77
N ALA A 709 -17.74 11.72 -31.62
CA ALA A 709 -17.17 10.37 -31.78
C ALA A 709 -16.58 9.84 -30.47
N LEU A 710 -15.93 10.70 -29.68
CA LEU A 710 -15.46 10.33 -28.34
C LEU A 710 -16.63 10.01 -27.39
N ILE A 711 -17.69 10.82 -27.39
CA ILE A 711 -18.90 10.56 -26.60
C ILE A 711 -19.52 9.22 -26.99
N ASP A 712 -19.58 8.91 -28.28
CA ASP A 712 -20.14 7.65 -28.80
C ASP A 712 -19.27 6.45 -28.39
N CYS A 713 -17.95 6.57 -28.44
CA CYS A 713 -17.04 5.54 -27.93
C CYS A 713 -17.26 5.25 -26.43
N TRP A 714 -17.46 6.28 -25.61
CA TRP A 714 -17.73 6.11 -24.18
C TRP A 714 -19.15 5.60 -23.89
N HIS A 715 -20.11 6.01 -24.70
CA HIS A 715 -21.47 5.49 -24.69
C HIS A 715 -21.45 3.97 -24.95
N ASP A 716 -20.80 3.51 -26.00
CA ASP A 716 -20.78 2.10 -26.41
C ASP A 716 -20.12 1.22 -25.34
N LYS A 717 -19.05 1.70 -24.70
CA LYS A 717 -18.42 1.02 -23.56
C LYS A 717 -19.31 0.90 -22.31
N THR A 718 -20.34 1.72 -22.20
CA THR A 718 -21.15 1.87 -20.99
C THR A 718 -22.57 1.33 -21.16
N ALA A 719 -23.10 1.35 -22.38
CA ALA A 719 -24.51 1.08 -22.68
C ALA A 719 -24.99 -0.27 -22.14
N ASP A 720 -24.20 -1.34 -22.32
CA ASP A 720 -24.58 -2.69 -21.88
C ASP A 720 -24.52 -2.87 -20.35
N ILE A 721 -23.83 -1.97 -19.63
CA ILE A 721 -23.76 -1.95 -18.17
C ILE A 721 -24.97 -1.22 -17.57
N MET A 722 -25.54 -0.25 -18.29
CA MET A 722 -26.59 0.63 -17.77
C MET A 722 -27.90 -0.05 -17.38
N PRO A 723 -28.37 -1.13 -18.03
CA PRO A 723 -29.54 -1.88 -17.56
C PRO A 723 -29.42 -2.31 -16.09
N TYR A 724 -28.24 -2.79 -15.67
CA TYR A 724 -27.96 -3.19 -14.29
C TYR A 724 -27.97 -1.99 -13.31
N GLN A 725 -27.43 -0.85 -13.76
CA GLN A 725 -27.46 0.41 -12.99
C GLN A 725 -28.89 0.87 -12.73
N LEU A 726 -29.72 0.92 -13.77
CA LEU A 726 -31.11 1.37 -13.69
C LEU A 726 -31.94 0.43 -12.81
N GLN A 727 -31.79 -0.88 -12.99
CA GLN A 727 -32.50 -1.89 -12.20
C GLN A 727 -32.24 -1.75 -10.70
N ARG A 728 -30.99 -1.47 -10.30
CA ARG A 728 -30.66 -1.35 -8.88
C ARG A 728 -31.03 -0.01 -8.27
N TRP A 729 -30.59 1.09 -8.89
CA TRP A 729 -30.50 2.37 -8.19
C TRP A 729 -31.66 3.31 -8.47
N THR A 730 -32.38 3.14 -9.57
CA THR A 730 -33.49 4.02 -9.94
C THR A 730 -34.82 3.28 -9.95
N LYS A 731 -34.86 2.04 -10.44
CA LYS A 731 -36.04 1.15 -10.59
C LYS A 731 -37.19 1.68 -11.45
N LYS A 732 -37.22 2.99 -11.73
CA LYS A 732 -38.29 3.69 -12.46
C LYS A 732 -37.82 4.29 -13.78
N GLU A 733 -36.51 4.43 -13.95
CA GLU A 733 -35.94 5.09 -15.11
C GLU A 733 -35.63 4.06 -16.21
N THR A 734 -35.59 4.53 -17.45
CA THR A 734 -35.48 3.67 -18.64
C THR A 734 -34.19 3.94 -19.39
N MET A 735 -33.75 2.97 -20.20
CA MET A 735 -32.65 3.19 -21.15
C MET A 735 -32.93 4.39 -22.04
N HIS A 736 -34.16 4.53 -22.55
CA HIS A 736 -34.54 5.68 -23.37
C HIS A 736 -34.33 7.04 -22.67
N TYR A 737 -34.60 7.12 -21.37
CA TYR A 737 -34.33 8.35 -20.62
C TYR A 737 -32.82 8.59 -20.47
N TRP A 738 -32.03 7.55 -20.18
CA TRP A 738 -30.57 7.66 -20.15
C TRP A 738 -30.00 8.13 -21.50
N GLU A 739 -30.44 7.55 -22.62
CA GLU A 739 -30.07 7.98 -23.98
C GLU A 739 -30.35 9.47 -24.19
N SER A 740 -31.51 9.96 -23.74
CA SER A 740 -31.84 11.38 -23.86
C SER A 740 -30.89 12.31 -23.09
N LEU A 741 -30.22 11.81 -22.04
CA LEU A 741 -29.21 12.56 -21.29
C LEU A 741 -27.87 12.55 -22.02
N VAL A 742 -27.52 11.45 -22.67
CA VAL A 742 -26.34 11.36 -23.56
C VAL A 742 -26.54 12.28 -24.77
N ASP A 743 -27.72 12.30 -25.38
CA ASP A 743 -28.05 13.19 -26.50
C ASP A 743 -27.96 14.67 -26.13
N LYS A 744 -28.29 15.04 -24.89
CA LYS A 744 -28.05 16.41 -24.39
C LYS A 744 -26.56 16.74 -24.35
N MET A 745 -25.71 15.79 -23.94
CA MET A 745 -24.26 15.97 -23.98
C MET A 745 -23.76 16.09 -25.42
N ARG A 746 -24.25 15.26 -26.36
CA ARG A 746 -23.95 15.37 -27.80
C ARG A 746 -24.37 16.73 -28.37
N SER A 747 -25.56 17.21 -28.03
CA SER A 747 -26.02 18.54 -28.45
C SER A 747 -25.15 19.66 -27.88
N CYS A 748 -24.60 19.48 -26.68
CA CYS A 748 -23.65 20.42 -26.09
C CYS A 748 -22.32 20.39 -26.85
N ALA A 749 -21.77 19.20 -27.09
CA ALA A 749 -20.56 18.98 -27.89
C ALA A 749 -20.66 19.60 -29.28
N LYS A 750 -21.83 19.53 -29.92
CA LYS A 750 -22.04 20.10 -31.24
C LYS A 750 -21.98 21.62 -31.28
N LYS A 751 -22.59 22.30 -30.30
CA LYS A 751 -22.86 23.75 -30.38
C LYS A 751 -21.87 24.59 -29.57
N ARG A 752 -21.40 24.05 -28.45
CA ARG A 752 -20.63 24.81 -27.48
C ARG A 752 -19.26 25.26 -27.99
N PRO A 753 -18.48 24.45 -28.74
CA PRO A 753 -17.16 24.87 -29.23
C PRO A 753 -17.18 26.19 -30.01
N GLU A 754 -18.17 26.42 -30.87
CA GLU A 754 -18.33 27.71 -31.56
C GLU A 754 -18.69 28.86 -30.61
N LEU A 755 -19.59 28.63 -29.64
CA LEU A 755 -19.96 29.64 -28.63
C LEU A 755 -18.77 30.07 -27.75
N VAL A 756 -17.79 29.19 -27.55
CA VAL A 756 -16.56 29.52 -26.81
C VAL A 756 -15.80 30.64 -27.52
N VAL A 757 -15.79 30.69 -28.85
CA VAL A 757 -15.15 31.77 -29.62
C VAL A 757 -15.87 33.10 -29.38
N GLU A 758 -17.20 33.09 -29.36
CA GLU A 758 -18.01 34.28 -29.04
C GLU A 758 -17.78 34.77 -27.61
N TYR A 759 -17.67 33.86 -26.65
CA TYR A 759 -17.30 34.23 -25.28
C TYR A 759 -15.87 34.78 -25.21
N ALA A 760 -14.90 34.15 -25.88
CA ALA A 760 -13.53 34.66 -25.91
C ALA A 760 -13.49 36.09 -26.47
N LYS A 761 -14.16 36.33 -27.59
CA LYS A 761 -14.30 37.66 -28.20
C LYS A 761 -14.87 38.67 -27.21
N LYS A 762 -15.96 38.32 -26.53
CA LYS A 762 -16.64 39.19 -25.55
C LYS A 762 -15.79 39.48 -24.32
N TYR A 763 -15.32 38.43 -23.63
CA TYR A 763 -14.68 38.55 -22.32
C TYR A 763 -13.24 39.05 -22.40
N PHE A 764 -12.52 38.69 -23.47
CA PHE A 764 -11.20 39.22 -23.74
C PHE A 764 -11.22 40.51 -24.56
N ARG A 765 -12.38 40.98 -25.03
CA ARG A 765 -12.55 42.21 -25.84
C ARG A 765 -11.72 42.19 -27.13
N MET A 766 -11.79 41.08 -27.85
CA MET A 766 -10.98 40.85 -29.04
C MET A 766 -11.54 41.59 -30.27
N THR A 767 -10.66 41.98 -31.19
CA THR A 767 -11.06 42.43 -32.54
C THR A 767 -11.38 41.24 -33.44
N ASP A 768 -12.00 41.50 -34.60
CA ASP A 768 -12.28 40.44 -35.59
C ASP A 768 -10.98 39.83 -36.16
N GLU A 769 -9.92 40.64 -36.28
CA GLU A 769 -8.60 40.17 -36.71
C GLU A 769 -7.96 39.25 -35.68
N GLU A 770 -8.06 39.58 -34.38
CA GLU A 770 -7.59 38.69 -33.32
C GLU A 770 -8.38 37.39 -33.27
N VAL A 771 -9.69 37.44 -33.50
CA VAL A 771 -10.52 36.22 -33.59
C VAL A 771 -10.05 35.34 -34.75
N GLN A 772 -9.82 35.92 -35.92
CA GLN A 772 -9.30 35.17 -37.07
C GLN A 772 -7.89 34.62 -36.80
N LEU A 773 -7.03 35.39 -36.13
CA LEU A 773 -5.65 34.99 -35.82
C LEU A 773 -5.61 33.74 -34.92
N TYR A 774 -6.38 33.73 -33.83
CA TYR A 774 -6.30 32.67 -32.83
C TYR A 774 -7.30 31.53 -33.05
N PHE A 775 -8.44 31.79 -33.69
CA PHE A 775 -9.52 30.80 -33.88
C PHE A 775 -9.84 30.51 -35.34
N GLY A 776 -9.22 31.18 -36.31
CA GLY A 776 -9.53 31.03 -37.74
C GLY A 776 -9.41 29.58 -38.21
N GLY A 777 -8.35 28.87 -37.83
CA GLY A 777 -8.17 27.45 -38.19
C GLY A 777 -9.28 26.55 -37.62
N PHE A 778 -9.73 26.80 -36.39
CA PHE A 778 -10.87 26.09 -35.81
C PHE A 778 -12.18 26.41 -36.55
N LEU A 779 -12.45 27.69 -36.82
CA LEU A 779 -13.65 28.13 -37.53
C LEU A 779 -13.71 27.64 -38.98
N GLU A 780 -12.57 27.43 -39.63
CA GLU A 780 -12.46 26.80 -40.94
C GLU A 780 -12.75 25.30 -40.85
N ALA A 781 -12.10 24.59 -39.92
CA ALA A 781 -12.34 23.15 -39.71
C ALA A 781 -13.80 22.82 -39.39
N VAL A 782 -14.49 23.65 -38.60
CA VAL A 782 -15.91 23.47 -38.29
C VAL A 782 -16.84 23.71 -39.48
N LYS A 783 -16.44 24.51 -40.47
CA LYS A 783 -17.24 24.70 -41.70
C LYS A 783 -17.12 23.53 -42.67
N ASP A 784 -15.98 22.85 -42.62
CA ASP A 784 -15.66 21.72 -43.48
C ASP A 784 -16.20 20.37 -42.93
N SER A 785 -16.54 20.34 -41.63
CA SER A 785 -17.27 19.27 -40.93
C SER A 785 -18.79 19.47 -40.96
#